data_AF-A0A2N3AYI8-F1
#
_entry.id   AF-A0A2N3AYI8-F1
#
_cell.length_a   1.000
_cell.length_b   1.000
_cell.length_c   1.000
_cell.angle_alpha   90.00
_cell.angle_beta   90.00
_cell.angle_gamma   90.00
#
_symmetry.space_group_name_H-M   'P 1'
#
loop_
_entity.id
_entity.type
_entity.pdbx_description
1 polymer ?
#
loop_
_entity_poly.entity_id
_entity_poly.type
_entity_poly.pdbx_seq_one_letter_code
_entity_poly.pdbx_strand_id
1 'polypeptide(L)'
;LKELARLREEARRAATEAEPEPEAPAIRSQTVHDPSSRRSTSHPGGSPAPTMPPDAPLPKLIVGARLALTDSPVEWLALPTDLAAWSRLSRLLSLGKRRASKGDCHLTRADLAEWGAGLILIALPPDPLRGDPALADIAAIARRFPGNAFLGAAPRYDGRDQARFDRLAALAQSTGLAMVAVGDVLMHRAARRPLADVLTCLRIGCTIDTIGLRRLANGERRLKSGAEMARLFHRYPAPLRRSVEIADRCAFRLDELRHQYPHEDRDGEPAQDRLARLSHEGLRWRYPEGPPPKIVARVEKELRLIAEMGYAPYFLTVHDIVAFARSREILCQGRGSAANSVVCYLLGITEVPPESITLIFERFISKERGEPPDIDVDFEHERREEVIQHIYDHYGRHRAGLTATVIHFRSRAAIREVGKVMGLSGDVLARLSGQIWGWSSAAPSEDRVRDAGLDPADRRVMLALRLIGEIIGFPRHLSQHVGGFVITEGRLDEVCPIENAAMEGRTVIEWDKDDIDALGLLKVDVLGLGMLTCIRKAFGLLQDHRGLSLTLANVPPEDPSVYDMLCRADAVGVFQVESRAQLNFLPRMRPRKFYDLVCEVAIVRPGPIQGGMVHPFINRRQGREKVEDLGPAMMEVLGRTYGVPLFQEQAMQIAVVAAGFSPAEADRLRRSLATFKRMGAIGAFRDRFISGMLARG
;
A
#
# COMPACT_ATOMS: atom_id res chain seq x y z
N LEU A 1 -11.33 4.73 -54.40
CA LEU A 1 -12.37 4.28 -53.45
C LEU A 1 -12.28 2.78 -53.12
N LYS A 2 -12.28 1.87 -54.12
CA LYS A 2 -12.09 0.42 -53.87
C LYS A 2 -10.73 0.05 -53.26
N GLU A 3 -9.65 0.69 -53.70
CA GLU A 3 -8.30 0.56 -53.10
C GLU A 3 -8.28 0.93 -51.60
N LEU A 4 -9.02 2.00 -51.26
CA LEU A 4 -9.09 2.58 -49.92
C LEU A 4 -9.96 1.73 -48.99
N ALA A 5 -10.94 1.02 -49.55
CA ALA A 5 -11.71 0.01 -48.84
C ALA A 5 -10.85 -1.24 -48.56
N ARG A 6 -10.07 -1.70 -49.55
CA ARG A 6 -9.17 -2.85 -49.39
C ARG A 6 -8.09 -2.59 -48.32
N LEU A 7 -7.44 -1.41 -48.37
CA LEU A 7 -6.45 -1.01 -47.36
C LEU A 7 -7.05 -0.88 -45.96
N ARG A 8 -8.32 -0.45 -45.84
CA ARG A 8 -9.04 -0.44 -44.55
C ARG A 8 -9.37 -1.83 -44.04
N GLU A 9 -9.62 -2.77 -44.94
CA GLU A 9 -9.95 -4.16 -44.60
C GLU A 9 -8.69 -4.95 -44.23
N GLU A 10 -7.57 -4.72 -44.93
CA GLU A 10 -6.24 -5.22 -44.60
C GLU A 10 -5.74 -4.66 -43.26
N ALA A 11 -5.91 -3.35 -43.01
CA ALA A 11 -5.60 -2.74 -41.71
C ALA A 11 -6.49 -3.26 -40.56
N ARG A 12 -7.76 -3.59 -40.85
CA ARG A 12 -8.65 -4.23 -39.86
C ARG A 12 -8.24 -5.66 -39.55
N ARG A 13 -7.83 -6.44 -40.55
CA ARG A 13 -7.34 -7.81 -40.35
C ARG A 13 -6.06 -7.84 -39.52
N ALA A 14 -5.13 -6.94 -39.80
CA ALA A 14 -3.90 -6.78 -39.02
C ALA A 14 -4.15 -6.37 -37.56
N ALA A 15 -5.24 -5.65 -37.28
CA ALA A 15 -5.63 -5.27 -35.91
C ALA A 15 -6.35 -6.38 -35.13
N THR A 16 -6.94 -7.38 -35.80
CA THR A 16 -7.61 -8.54 -35.16
C THR A 16 -6.68 -9.70 -34.83
N GLU A 17 -5.47 -9.74 -35.40
CA GLU A 17 -4.49 -10.82 -35.17
C GLU A 17 -3.37 -10.42 -34.19
N ALA A 18 -3.38 -9.21 -33.65
CA ALA A 18 -2.44 -8.78 -32.62
C ALA A 18 -2.83 -9.39 -31.26
N GLU A 19 -1.95 -10.24 -30.72
CA GLU A 19 -1.97 -10.63 -29.30
C GLU A 19 -2.07 -9.38 -28.41
N PRO A 20 -2.74 -9.45 -27.24
CA PRO A 20 -2.88 -8.28 -26.38
C PRO A 20 -1.50 -7.77 -25.94
N GLU A 21 -1.11 -6.59 -26.46
CA GLU A 21 0.12 -5.90 -26.08
C GLU A 21 0.16 -5.68 -24.56
N PRO A 22 1.30 -5.91 -23.90
CA PRO A 22 1.46 -5.55 -22.49
C PRO A 22 1.30 -4.04 -22.31
N GLU A 23 0.47 -3.60 -21.36
CA GLU A 23 0.22 -2.17 -21.10
C GLU A 23 1.51 -1.42 -20.74
N ALA A 24 1.66 -0.20 -21.28
CA ALA A 24 2.81 0.64 -21.00
C ALA A 24 2.95 0.99 -19.52
N PRO A 25 4.18 1.04 -18.97
CA PRO A 25 4.42 1.40 -17.58
C PRO A 25 3.97 2.84 -17.31
N ALA A 26 2.95 3.00 -16.46
CA ALA A 26 2.46 4.31 -16.05
C ALA A 26 3.46 5.03 -15.13
N ILE A 27 3.85 6.26 -15.49
CA ILE A 27 4.70 7.12 -14.65
C ILE A 27 3.94 7.46 -13.36
N ARG A 28 4.38 6.92 -12.20
CA ARG A 28 3.71 7.04 -10.88
C ARG A 28 3.32 8.47 -10.47
N SER A 29 3.99 9.51 -10.99
CA SER A 29 3.62 10.91 -10.70
C SER A 29 2.23 11.32 -11.21
N GLN A 30 1.57 10.50 -12.03
CA GLN A 30 0.25 10.78 -12.57
C GLN A 30 -0.90 10.29 -11.69
N THR A 31 -0.64 9.43 -10.69
CA THR A 31 -1.71 8.80 -9.89
C THR A 31 -1.40 8.81 -8.40
N VAL A 32 -2.31 9.37 -7.61
CA VAL A 32 -2.26 9.28 -6.15
C VAL A 32 -3.13 8.10 -5.72
N HIS A 33 -2.51 7.07 -5.14
CA HIS A 33 -3.23 5.98 -4.50
C HIS A 33 -3.77 6.45 -3.14
N ASP A 34 -5.08 6.32 -2.94
CA ASP A 34 -5.74 6.60 -1.68
C ASP A 34 -5.88 5.30 -0.88
N PRO A 35 -5.09 5.12 0.21
CA PRO A 35 -5.10 3.88 0.98
C PRO A 35 -6.44 3.60 1.66
N SER A 36 -7.28 4.61 1.87
CA SER A 36 -8.59 4.44 2.52
C SER A 36 -9.71 4.07 1.55
N SER A 37 -9.63 4.47 0.29
CA SER A 37 -10.65 4.15 -0.73
C SER A 37 -10.21 3.11 -1.76
N ARG A 38 -8.93 2.69 -1.75
CA ARG A 38 -8.30 1.84 -2.78
C ARG A 38 -8.48 2.42 -4.19
N ARG A 39 -8.60 3.76 -4.31
CA ARG A 39 -8.76 4.46 -5.59
C ARG A 39 -7.50 5.21 -5.94
N SER A 40 -6.97 4.96 -7.14
CA SER A 40 -5.96 5.82 -7.76
C SER A 40 -6.66 6.99 -8.45
N THR A 41 -6.31 8.22 -8.10
CA THR A 41 -6.83 9.44 -8.75
C THR A 41 -5.76 10.08 -9.63
N SER A 42 -6.14 10.51 -10.84
CA SER A 42 -5.26 11.22 -11.75
C SER A 42 -4.91 12.61 -11.20
N HIS A 43 -3.64 13.01 -11.32
CA HIS A 43 -3.14 14.32 -10.92
C HIS A 43 -3.93 15.45 -11.65
N PRO A 44 -4.67 16.34 -10.97
CA PRO A 44 -5.37 17.43 -11.65
C PRO A 44 -4.40 18.60 -11.86
N GLY A 45 -3.98 18.82 -13.10
CA GLY A 45 -3.30 20.07 -13.48
C GLY A 45 -2.06 19.98 -14.36
N GLY A 46 -1.81 18.86 -15.06
CA GLY A 46 -0.76 18.79 -16.08
C GLY A 46 -1.35 18.40 -17.42
N SER A 47 -0.94 19.08 -18.50
CA SER A 47 -1.08 18.59 -19.88
C SER A 47 -0.76 17.08 -19.91
N PRO A 48 -1.47 16.23 -20.70
CA PRO A 48 -1.17 14.81 -20.76
C PRO A 48 0.32 14.64 -21.04
N ALA A 49 1.07 14.20 -20.03
CA ALA A 49 2.48 13.93 -20.23
C ALA A 49 2.58 12.83 -21.30
N PRO A 50 3.57 12.88 -22.20
CA PRO A 50 3.67 11.93 -23.29
C PRO A 50 3.58 10.51 -22.73
N THR A 51 2.60 9.75 -23.21
CA THR A 51 2.49 8.32 -22.96
C THR A 51 3.71 7.64 -23.55
N MET A 52 4.52 7.02 -22.69
CA MET A 52 5.62 6.16 -23.14
C MET A 52 5.02 5.00 -23.96
N PRO A 53 5.59 4.66 -25.13
CA PRO A 53 5.27 3.42 -25.80
C PRO A 53 5.42 2.23 -24.83
N PRO A 54 4.58 1.19 -24.92
CA PRO A 54 4.67 0.05 -24.02
C PRO A 54 6.04 -0.64 -24.02
N ASP A 55 6.67 -0.69 -25.19
CA ASP A 55 7.97 -1.31 -25.41
C ASP A 55 9.14 -0.33 -25.32
N ALA A 56 8.91 0.89 -24.83
CA ALA A 56 10.01 1.83 -24.64
C ALA A 56 10.98 1.27 -23.58
N PRO A 57 12.27 1.11 -23.91
CA PRO A 57 13.24 0.57 -22.97
C PRO A 57 13.29 1.46 -21.74
N LEU A 58 12.87 0.92 -20.59
CA LEU A 58 12.99 1.61 -19.31
C LEU A 58 14.47 1.73 -18.92
N PRO A 59 14.86 2.82 -18.25
CA PRO A 59 16.21 2.92 -17.72
C PRO A 59 16.46 1.81 -16.70
N LYS A 60 17.67 1.25 -16.72
CA LYS A 60 18.12 0.31 -15.67
C LYS A 60 18.01 0.98 -14.31
N LEU A 61 17.27 0.37 -13.39
CA LEU A 61 17.21 0.80 -12.00
C LEU A 61 18.48 0.35 -11.28
N ILE A 62 19.22 1.31 -10.72
CA ILE A 62 20.32 1.04 -9.80
C ILE A 62 19.87 1.55 -8.44
N VAL A 63 19.64 0.60 -7.53
CA VAL A 63 19.30 0.92 -6.14
C VAL A 63 20.56 1.26 -5.34
N GLY A 64 20.39 1.97 -4.24
CA GLY A 64 21.49 2.29 -3.34
C GLY A 64 21.07 3.29 -2.26
N ALA A 65 22.02 3.63 -1.39
CA ALA A 65 21.80 4.58 -0.31
C ALA A 65 22.98 5.55 -0.19
N ARG A 66 22.70 6.77 0.30
CA ARG A 66 23.72 7.71 0.76
C ARG A 66 23.87 7.52 2.27
N LEU A 67 25.02 7.03 2.69
CA LEU A 67 25.36 6.75 4.09
C LEU A 67 26.10 7.95 4.66
N ALA A 68 25.50 8.60 5.67
CA ALA A 68 26.16 9.59 6.51
C ALA A 68 26.62 8.89 7.79
N LEU A 69 27.91 8.97 8.09
CA LEU A 69 28.50 8.34 9.27
C LEU A 69 28.60 9.35 10.41
N THR A 70 28.34 8.93 11.65
CA THR A 70 28.37 9.80 12.82
C THR A 70 29.79 10.17 13.25
N ASP A 71 30.78 9.33 12.90
CA ASP A 71 32.19 9.48 13.27
C ASP A 71 33.11 9.86 12.11
N SER A 72 32.54 10.26 10.97
CA SER A 72 33.29 10.72 9.80
C SER A 72 32.53 11.78 9.01
N PRO A 73 33.19 12.85 8.53
CA PRO A 73 32.56 13.83 7.66
C PRO A 73 32.45 13.36 6.20
N VAL A 74 32.98 12.18 5.86
CA VAL A 74 32.85 11.56 4.53
C VAL A 74 31.53 10.82 4.45
N GLU A 75 30.72 11.19 3.46
CA GLU A 75 29.51 10.45 3.11
C GLU A 75 29.81 9.44 2.01
N TRP A 76 29.06 8.34 1.96
CA TRP A 76 29.30 7.27 1.00
C TRP A 76 28.04 6.95 0.21
N LEU A 77 28.13 6.93 -1.12
CA LEU A 77 27.10 6.24 -1.91
C LEU A 77 27.42 4.75 -1.91
N ALA A 78 26.49 3.96 -1.40
CA ALA A 78 26.59 2.50 -1.36
C ALA A 78 25.63 1.89 -2.38
N LEU A 79 26.19 1.22 -3.38
CA LEU A 79 25.45 0.58 -4.48
C LEU A 79 25.68 -0.93 -4.40
N PRO A 80 24.64 -1.75 -4.11
CA PRO A 80 24.79 -3.20 -4.11
C PRO A 80 25.02 -3.73 -5.51
N THR A 81 25.92 -4.71 -5.63
CA THR A 81 26.23 -5.35 -6.92
C THR A 81 25.37 -6.58 -7.19
N ASP A 82 24.95 -7.28 -6.14
CA ASP A 82 24.15 -8.49 -6.17
C ASP A 82 23.15 -8.55 -4.98
N LEU A 83 22.35 -9.62 -4.90
CA LEU A 83 21.39 -9.84 -3.81
C LEU A 83 22.06 -9.89 -2.42
N ALA A 84 23.24 -10.52 -2.30
CA ALA A 84 23.93 -10.62 -1.03
C ALA A 84 24.41 -9.25 -0.54
N ALA A 85 24.88 -8.39 -1.45
CA ALA A 85 25.24 -7.01 -1.18
C ALA A 85 24.02 -6.17 -0.80
N TRP A 86 22.87 -6.37 -1.46
CA TRP A 86 21.61 -5.74 -1.06
C TRP A 86 21.25 -6.10 0.39
N SER A 87 21.28 -7.39 0.73
CA SER A 87 20.97 -7.85 2.09
C SER A 87 21.90 -7.25 3.14
N ARG A 88 23.21 -7.13 2.84
CA ARG A 88 24.15 -6.44 3.74
C ARG A 88 23.85 -4.95 3.88
N LEU A 89 23.50 -4.26 2.79
CA LEU A 89 23.09 -2.85 2.85
C LEU A 89 21.82 -2.68 3.71
N SER A 90 20.82 -3.54 3.51
CA SER A 90 19.59 -3.54 4.29
C SER A 90 19.86 -3.77 5.79
N ARG A 91 20.75 -4.71 6.13
CA ARG A 91 21.16 -4.95 7.52
C ARG A 91 21.94 -3.80 8.11
N LEU A 92 22.83 -3.18 7.35
CA LEU A 92 23.57 -1.99 7.76
C LEU A 92 22.60 -0.85 8.11
N LEU A 93 21.66 -0.54 7.22
CA LEU A 93 20.65 0.49 7.44
C LEU A 93 19.77 0.17 8.66
N SER A 94 19.34 -1.08 8.80
CA SER A 94 18.55 -1.55 9.94
C SER A 94 19.30 -1.41 11.26
N LEU A 95 20.59 -1.73 11.29
CA LEU A 95 21.45 -1.56 12.46
C LEU A 95 21.50 -0.09 12.89
N GLY A 96 21.76 0.82 11.95
CA GLY A 96 21.82 2.24 12.25
C GLY A 96 20.49 2.85 12.66
N LYS A 97 19.39 2.44 12.02
CA LYS A 97 18.02 2.89 12.34
C LYS A 97 17.55 2.38 13.70
N ARG A 98 17.92 1.15 14.07
CA ARG A 98 17.56 0.58 15.38
C ARG A 98 18.32 1.21 16.55
N ARG A 99 19.47 1.84 16.29
CA ARG A 99 20.24 2.63 17.28
C ARG A 99 19.75 4.07 17.44
N ALA A 100 18.79 4.50 16.62
CA ALA A 100 18.34 5.89 16.58
C ALA A 100 16.83 6.01 16.83
N SER A 101 16.39 7.25 17.08
CA SER A 101 14.98 7.63 17.05
C SER A 101 14.39 7.43 15.66
N LYS A 102 13.07 7.30 15.59
CA LYS A 102 12.36 7.17 14.31
C LYS A 102 12.70 8.34 13.38
N GLY A 103 13.12 8.02 12.16
CA GLY A 103 13.53 9.00 11.13
C GLY A 103 15.03 9.27 11.07
N ASP A 104 15.80 8.81 12.05
CA ASP A 104 17.27 8.94 12.10
C ASP A 104 17.97 7.60 11.83
N CYS A 105 19.28 7.66 11.57
CA CYS A 105 20.11 6.48 11.36
C CYS A 105 21.54 6.75 11.87
N HIS A 106 21.99 5.98 12.85
CA HIS A 106 23.32 6.13 13.45
C HIS A 106 24.28 5.03 12.98
N LEU A 107 25.08 5.35 11.97
CA LEU A 107 26.11 4.48 11.39
C LEU A 107 27.51 5.02 11.67
N THR A 108 28.46 4.13 11.89
CA THR A 108 29.88 4.45 12.07
C THR A 108 30.74 3.85 10.96
N ARG A 109 31.99 4.29 10.85
CA ARG A 109 32.99 3.66 9.95
C ARG A 109 33.18 2.17 10.24
N ALA A 110 33.08 1.75 11.50
CA ALA A 110 33.17 0.35 11.87
C ALA A 110 32.03 -0.48 11.28
N ASP A 111 30.80 0.03 11.34
CA ASP A 111 29.65 -0.64 10.73
C ASP A 111 29.81 -0.75 9.21
N LEU A 112 30.27 0.33 8.54
CA LEU A 112 30.55 0.29 7.10
C LEU A 112 31.66 -0.73 6.75
N ALA A 113 32.70 -0.83 7.59
CA ALA A 113 33.79 -1.79 7.39
C ALA A 113 33.37 -3.26 7.60
N GLU A 114 32.36 -3.50 8.42
CA GLU A 114 31.75 -4.81 8.65
C GLU A 114 30.79 -5.21 7.51
N TRP A 115 29.89 -4.31 7.14
CA TRP A 115 28.78 -4.61 6.21
C TRP A 115 29.03 -4.21 4.76
N GLY A 116 30.14 -3.52 4.45
CA GLY A 116 30.42 -2.97 3.11
C GLY A 116 30.75 -3.99 2.01
N ALA A 117 30.88 -5.28 2.33
CA ALA A 117 31.27 -6.30 1.36
C ALA A 117 30.27 -6.44 0.20
N GLY A 118 30.77 -6.42 -1.04
CA GLY A 118 29.94 -6.49 -2.25
C GLY A 118 29.25 -5.16 -2.63
N LEU A 119 29.38 -4.11 -1.82
CA LEU A 119 28.92 -2.77 -2.17
C LEU A 119 29.99 -2.06 -3.01
N ILE A 120 29.57 -1.37 -4.06
CA ILE A 120 30.35 -0.29 -4.64
C ILE A 120 30.18 0.94 -3.76
N LEU A 121 31.29 1.46 -3.23
CA LEU A 121 31.34 2.56 -2.29
C LEU A 121 31.96 3.79 -2.96
N ILE A 122 31.18 4.86 -3.16
CA ILE A 122 31.67 6.11 -3.73
C ILE A 122 31.77 7.15 -2.62
N ALA A 123 33.00 7.53 -2.25
CA ALA A 123 33.27 8.53 -1.24
C ALA A 123 32.88 9.93 -1.73
N LEU A 124 32.11 10.66 -0.94
CA LEU A 124 31.77 12.06 -1.10
C LEU A 124 32.45 12.84 0.04
N PRO A 125 33.71 13.29 -0.14
CA PRO A 125 34.40 14.04 0.89
C PRO A 125 33.78 15.42 1.11
N PRO A 126 34.07 16.07 2.26
CA PRO A 126 33.92 17.51 2.41
C PRO A 126 34.55 18.28 1.26
N ASP A 127 34.10 19.52 1.02
CA ASP A 127 34.63 20.34 -0.08
C ASP A 127 36.15 20.52 0.10
N PRO A 128 37.01 19.95 -0.77
CA PRO A 128 38.45 19.98 -0.60
C PRO A 128 39.04 21.39 -0.79
N LEU A 129 38.23 22.35 -1.24
CA LEU A 129 38.60 23.76 -1.29
C LEU A 129 38.37 24.50 0.05
N ARG A 130 37.68 23.88 1.02
CA ARG A 130 37.29 24.50 2.29
C ARG A 130 37.95 23.91 3.52
N GLY A 131 38.55 22.72 3.44
CA GLY A 131 39.17 22.07 4.58
C GLY A 131 39.73 20.69 4.27
N ASP A 132 40.00 19.93 5.33
CA ASP A 132 40.49 18.55 5.24
C ASP A 132 39.42 17.65 4.58
N PRO A 133 39.74 16.94 3.47
CA PRO A 133 38.84 15.98 2.85
C PRO A 133 38.69 14.67 3.65
N ALA A 134 39.30 14.56 4.83
CA ALA A 134 39.34 13.35 5.67
C ALA A 134 40.02 12.17 4.96
N LEU A 135 41.22 12.42 4.44
CA LEU A 135 42.00 11.45 3.65
C LEU A 135 42.18 10.11 4.38
N ALA A 136 42.44 10.14 5.69
CA ALA A 136 42.64 8.93 6.49
C ALA A 136 41.40 8.01 6.50
N ASP A 137 40.20 8.60 6.56
CA ASP A 137 38.94 7.86 6.56
C ASP A 137 38.70 7.19 5.22
N ILE A 138 38.93 7.93 4.13
CA ILE A 138 38.82 7.43 2.76
C ILE A 138 39.82 6.30 2.54
N ALA A 139 41.08 6.48 2.94
CA ALA A 139 42.13 5.48 2.78
C ALA A 139 41.88 4.22 3.62
N ALA A 140 41.26 4.33 4.81
CA ALA A 140 40.88 3.18 5.62
C ALA A 140 39.84 2.30 4.93
N ILE A 141 38.76 2.90 4.43
CA ILE A 141 37.71 2.17 3.70
C ILE A 141 38.23 1.65 2.35
N ALA A 142 39.04 2.42 1.63
CA ALA A 142 39.67 2.01 0.38
C ALA A 142 40.51 0.73 0.53
N ARG A 143 41.32 0.65 1.59
CA ARG A 143 42.13 -0.55 1.90
C ARG A 143 41.27 -1.75 2.27
N ARG A 144 40.11 -1.53 2.89
CA ARG A 144 39.20 -2.61 3.27
C ARG A 144 38.45 -3.21 2.07
N PHE A 145 38.14 -2.40 1.07
CA PHE A 145 37.33 -2.81 -0.10
C PHE A 145 38.04 -2.49 -1.43
N PRO A 146 39.19 -3.12 -1.71
CA PRO A 146 39.94 -2.87 -2.93
C PRO A 146 39.10 -3.19 -4.18
N GLY A 147 39.15 -2.31 -5.19
CA GLY A 147 38.38 -2.46 -6.44
C GLY A 147 36.88 -2.12 -6.35
N ASN A 148 36.37 -1.90 -5.14
CA ASN A 148 34.96 -1.57 -4.88
C ASN A 148 34.78 -0.14 -4.33
N ALA A 149 35.84 0.51 -3.89
CA ALA A 149 35.82 1.91 -3.47
C ALA A 149 36.23 2.88 -4.61
N PHE A 150 35.58 4.03 -4.66
CA PHE A 150 35.81 5.11 -5.64
C PHE A 150 35.76 6.48 -4.95
N LEU A 151 36.40 7.48 -5.55
CA LEU A 151 36.29 8.87 -5.11
C LEU A 151 35.28 9.61 -6.00
N GLY A 152 34.17 10.04 -5.41
CA GLY A 152 33.12 10.78 -6.09
C GLY A 152 33.49 12.24 -6.34
N ALA A 153 33.37 12.67 -7.59
CA ALA A 153 33.49 14.06 -8.01
C ALA A 153 32.09 14.65 -8.24
N ALA A 154 31.55 15.26 -7.20
CA ALA A 154 30.29 16.00 -7.26
C ALA A 154 30.53 17.50 -7.52
N PRO A 155 29.99 18.08 -8.61
CA PRO A 155 30.07 19.52 -8.85
C PRO A 155 29.17 20.31 -7.90
N ARG A 156 29.58 21.53 -7.56
CA ARG A 156 28.78 22.50 -6.80
C ARG A 156 28.22 23.63 -7.66
N TYR A 157 28.69 23.78 -8.90
CA TYR A 157 28.21 24.77 -9.85
C TYR A 157 28.40 26.21 -9.35
N ASP A 158 29.48 26.44 -8.61
CA ASP A 158 29.86 27.72 -7.99
C ASP A 158 30.99 28.42 -8.76
N GLY A 159 31.30 27.95 -9.98
CA GLY A 159 32.40 28.43 -10.80
C GLY A 159 33.78 27.89 -10.40
N ARG A 160 33.87 27.12 -9.30
CA ARG A 160 35.15 26.56 -8.79
C ARG A 160 35.28 25.06 -9.02
N ASP A 161 34.41 24.48 -9.83
CA ASP A 161 34.36 23.02 -10.06
C ASP A 161 35.66 22.47 -10.65
N GLN A 162 36.33 23.18 -11.58
CA GLN A 162 37.61 22.70 -12.11
C GLN A 162 38.69 22.62 -11.04
N ALA A 163 38.84 23.66 -10.20
CA ALA A 163 39.80 23.63 -9.10
C ALA A 163 39.46 22.53 -8.07
N ARG A 164 38.17 22.26 -7.87
CA ARG A 164 37.70 21.16 -7.01
C ARG A 164 38.06 19.80 -7.61
N PHE A 165 37.86 19.61 -8.90
CA PHE A 165 38.25 18.39 -9.61
C PHE A 165 39.77 18.18 -9.59
N ASP A 166 40.56 19.25 -9.72
CA ASP A 166 42.02 19.18 -9.60
C ASP A 166 42.44 18.64 -8.21
N ARG A 167 41.81 19.13 -7.13
CA ARG A 167 42.06 18.64 -5.76
C ARG A 167 41.58 17.21 -5.55
N LEU A 168 40.41 16.85 -6.09
CA LEU A 168 39.90 15.49 -6.01
C LEU A 168 40.76 14.51 -6.82
N ALA A 169 41.32 14.92 -7.96
CA ALA A 169 42.24 14.11 -8.75
C ALA A 169 43.54 13.83 -7.98
N ALA A 170 44.09 14.84 -7.29
CA ALA A 170 45.24 14.65 -6.40
C ALA A 170 44.90 13.72 -5.22
N LEU A 171 43.71 13.87 -4.63
CA LEU A 171 43.23 13.01 -3.55
C LEU A 171 43.06 11.56 -4.02
N ALA A 172 42.47 11.34 -5.19
CA ALA A 172 42.36 10.04 -5.85
C ALA A 172 43.73 9.37 -6.02
N GLN A 173 44.74 10.12 -6.50
CA GLN A 173 46.10 9.62 -6.63
C GLN A 173 46.71 9.24 -5.27
N SER A 174 46.54 10.07 -4.25
CA SER A 174 47.11 9.81 -2.91
C SER A 174 46.47 8.62 -2.19
N THR A 175 45.21 8.31 -2.49
CA THR A 175 44.44 7.22 -1.87
C THR A 175 44.44 5.94 -2.72
N GLY A 176 44.95 5.99 -3.96
CA GLY A 176 44.86 4.89 -4.91
C GLY A 176 43.44 4.63 -5.44
N LEU A 177 42.50 5.55 -5.21
CA LEU A 177 41.11 5.40 -5.66
C LEU A 177 40.93 5.97 -7.07
N ALA A 178 40.08 5.32 -7.86
CA ALA A 178 39.62 5.90 -9.12
C ALA A 178 38.55 6.97 -8.88
N MET A 179 38.68 8.11 -9.56
CA MET A 179 37.68 9.17 -9.53
C MET A 179 36.49 8.84 -10.43
N VAL A 180 35.26 9.08 -9.95
CA VAL A 180 34.00 8.87 -10.69
C VAL A 180 33.15 10.15 -10.67
N ALA A 181 32.51 10.48 -11.79
CA ALA A 181 31.63 11.64 -11.87
C ALA A 181 30.28 11.33 -11.18
N VAL A 182 29.83 12.24 -10.31
CA VAL A 182 28.54 12.11 -9.60
C VAL A 182 27.75 13.39 -9.79
N GLY A 183 26.45 13.31 -10.06
CA GLY A 183 25.62 14.50 -10.31
C GLY A 183 25.18 15.27 -9.05
N ASP A 184 25.13 14.59 -7.89
CA ASP A 184 24.54 15.08 -6.62
C ASP A 184 23.17 15.78 -6.84
N VAL A 185 22.35 15.12 -7.67
CA VAL A 185 21.09 15.64 -8.20
C VAL A 185 20.03 15.73 -7.09
N LEU A 186 19.37 16.89 -7.01
CA LEU A 186 18.28 17.15 -6.06
C LEU A 186 16.93 17.34 -6.76
N MET A 187 16.93 17.72 -8.04
CA MET A 187 15.72 18.01 -8.81
C MET A 187 15.82 17.48 -10.24
N HIS A 188 14.70 17.26 -10.93
CA HIS A 188 14.74 16.82 -12.33
C HIS A 188 14.98 17.97 -13.33
N ARG A 189 14.65 19.22 -12.96
CA ARG A 189 14.86 20.42 -13.80
C ARG A 189 15.06 21.69 -12.96
N ALA A 190 15.76 22.68 -13.52
CA ALA A 190 16.16 23.90 -12.80
C ALA A 190 14.98 24.73 -12.27
N ALA A 191 13.85 24.74 -12.99
CA ALA A 191 12.64 25.47 -12.60
C ALA A 191 12.03 25.00 -11.27
N ARG A 192 12.47 23.85 -10.73
CA ARG A 192 12.03 23.31 -9.42
C ARG A 192 12.80 23.89 -8.23
N ARG A 193 13.81 24.75 -8.45
CA ARG A 193 14.57 25.38 -7.37
C ARG A 193 13.70 26.04 -6.30
N PRO A 194 12.66 26.85 -6.62
CA PRO A 194 11.83 27.47 -5.59
C PRO A 194 11.15 26.44 -4.67
N LEU A 195 10.70 25.31 -5.23
CA LEU A 195 10.14 24.21 -4.44
C LEU A 195 11.20 23.53 -3.56
N ALA A 196 12.41 23.34 -4.06
CA ALA A 196 13.51 22.78 -3.27
C ALA A 196 13.92 23.71 -2.09
N ASP A 197 13.86 25.03 -2.29
CA ASP A 197 14.06 26.01 -1.21
C ASP A 197 12.92 25.92 -0.18
N VAL A 198 11.66 25.78 -0.62
CA VAL A 198 10.51 25.54 0.29
C VAL A 198 10.68 24.25 1.10
N LEU A 199 11.06 23.14 0.46
CA LEU A 199 11.32 21.87 1.17
C LEU A 199 12.47 22.01 2.17
N THR A 200 13.47 22.84 1.85
CA THR A 200 14.57 23.15 2.78
C THR A 200 14.05 23.92 3.99
N CYS A 201 13.23 24.95 3.79
CA CYS A 201 12.57 25.69 4.87
C CYS A 201 11.72 24.80 5.77
N LEU A 202 10.94 23.88 5.18
CA LEU A 202 10.14 22.91 5.94
C LEU A 202 11.02 22.01 6.82
N ARG A 203 12.13 21.51 6.27
CA ARG A 203 13.05 20.62 6.99
C ARG A 203 13.74 21.31 8.17
N ILE A 204 14.13 22.58 8.03
CA ILE A 204 14.89 23.31 9.06
C ILE A 204 14.04 24.25 9.92
N GLY A 205 12.73 24.35 9.64
CA GLY A 205 11.78 25.14 10.44
C GLY A 205 11.93 26.66 10.27
N CYS A 206 12.12 27.16 9.05
CA CYS A 206 12.22 28.61 8.79
C CYS A 206 11.28 29.07 7.65
N THR A 207 11.27 30.37 7.35
CA THR A 207 10.54 30.96 6.22
C THR A 207 11.47 31.23 5.04
N ILE A 208 10.89 31.46 3.86
CA ILE A 208 11.67 31.79 2.67
C ILE A 208 12.47 33.09 2.83
N ASP A 209 11.97 34.02 3.66
CA ASP A 209 12.63 35.30 3.94
C ASP A 209 13.83 35.13 4.91
N THR A 210 13.85 34.06 5.70
CA THR A 210 14.86 33.79 6.74
C THR A 210 15.80 32.63 6.42
N ILE A 211 15.64 31.99 5.25
CA ILE A 211 16.46 30.84 4.82
C ILE A 211 17.96 31.14 4.70
N GLY A 212 18.33 32.40 4.41
CA GLY A 212 19.73 32.85 4.30
C GLY A 212 20.58 31.98 3.35
N LEU A 213 21.78 31.61 3.80
CA LEU A 213 22.74 30.80 3.03
C LEU A 213 22.35 29.31 2.90
N ARG A 214 21.24 28.88 3.51
CA ARG A 214 20.71 27.52 3.33
C ARG A 214 19.94 27.37 2.01
N ARG A 215 19.66 28.48 1.32
CA ARG A 215 19.08 28.50 -0.03
C ARG A 215 20.02 27.83 -1.03
N LEU A 216 19.47 27.15 -2.02
CA LEU A 216 20.27 26.72 -3.17
C LEU A 216 20.84 27.95 -3.87
N ALA A 217 22.14 27.92 -4.22
CA ALA A 217 22.81 29.02 -4.92
C ALA A 217 22.25 29.22 -6.34
N ASN A 218 21.92 28.13 -7.03
CA ASN A 218 21.43 28.09 -8.41
C ASN A 218 20.49 26.88 -8.62
N GLY A 219 19.98 26.70 -9.84
CA GLY A 219 19.15 25.56 -10.23
C GLY A 219 19.94 24.38 -10.83
N GLU A 220 21.26 24.33 -10.64
CA GLU A 220 22.13 23.39 -11.35
C GLU A 220 22.21 21.99 -10.74
N ARG A 221 21.75 21.79 -9.51
CA ARG A 221 21.53 20.44 -8.92
C ARG A 221 20.32 19.73 -9.54
N ARG A 222 20.13 19.91 -10.84
CA ARG A 222 19.15 19.23 -11.69
C ARG A 222 19.77 18.03 -12.40
N LEU A 223 18.94 17.14 -12.92
CA LEU A 223 19.39 16.10 -13.84
C LEU A 223 20.00 16.75 -15.10
N LYS A 224 21.24 16.37 -15.41
CA LYS A 224 22.01 16.86 -16.56
C LYS A 224 22.09 15.80 -17.64
N SER A 225 22.14 16.25 -18.88
CA SER A 225 22.45 15.40 -20.03
C SER A 225 23.91 14.98 -20.02
N GLY A 226 24.23 13.88 -20.73
CA GLY A 226 25.61 13.44 -20.92
C GLY A 226 26.50 14.51 -21.56
N ALA A 227 25.98 15.30 -22.49
CA ALA A 227 26.72 16.40 -23.13
C ALA A 227 27.08 17.52 -22.15
N GLU A 228 26.17 17.88 -21.23
CA GLU A 228 26.44 18.88 -20.19
C GLU A 228 27.50 18.37 -19.21
N MET A 229 27.40 17.09 -18.80
CA MET A 229 28.41 16.47 -17.95
C MET A 229 29.77 16.37 -18.65
N ALA A 230 29.81 16.04 -19.94
CA ALA A 230 31.04 16.02 -20.74
C ALA A 230 31.73 17.38 -20.82
N ARG A 231 30.98 18.47 -21.00
CA ARG A 231 31.54 19.84 -20.96
C ARG A 231 32.10 20.18 -19.59
N LEU A 232 31.37 19.82 -18.52
CA LEU A 232 31.80 20.07 -17.15
C LEU A 232 33.07 19.29 -16.79
N PHE A 233 33.18 18.04 -17.24
CA PHE A 233 34.31 17.15 -16.98
C PHE A 233 35.34 17.12 -18.13
N HIS A 234 35.42 18.16 -18.97
CA HIS A 234 36.31 18.17 -20.14
C HIS A 234 37.79 17.92 -19.81
N ARG A 235 38.30 18.39 -18.66
CA ARG A 235 39.67 18.11 -18.17
C ARG A 235 39.81 16.68 -17.60
N TYR A 236 38.70 16.04 -17.25
CA TYR A 236 38.64 14.75 -16.56
C TYR A 236 37.58 13.82 -17.19
N PRO A 237 37.78 13.35 -18.44
CA PRO A 237 36.78 12.50 -19.12
C PRO A 237 36.68 11.08 -18.53
N ALA A 238 37.72 10.57 -17.87
CA ALA A 238 37.74 9.22 -17.30
C ALA A 238 36.66 8.98 -16.21
N PRO A 239 36.42 9.91 -15.27
CA PRO A 239 35.30 9.83 -14.32
C PRO A 239 33.91 9.57 -14.93
N LEU A 240 33.64 10.07 -16.15
CA LEU A 240 32.36 9.83 -16.84
C LEU A 240 32.26 8.40 -17.39
N ARG A 241 33.36 7.86 -17.93
CA ARG A 241 33.38 6.45 -18.35
C ARG A 241 33.20 5.52 -17.15
N ARG A 242 33.85 5.88 -16.02
CA ARG A 242 33.76 5.13 -14.77
C ARG A 242 32.33 5.03 -14.23
N SER A 243 31.48 6.04 -14.42
CA SER A 243 30.09 5.96 -13.98
C SER A 243 29.30 4.91 -14.77
N VAL A 244 29.62 4.71 -16.05
CA VAL A 244 29.04 3.63 -16.86
C VAL A 244 29.57 2.27 -16.42
N GLU A 245 30.89 2.15 -16.22
CA GLU A 245 31.50 0.91 -15.71
C GLU A 245 30.90 0.47 -14.36
N ILE A 246 30.66 1.41 -13.45
CA ILE A 246 29.98 1.14 -12.16
C ILE A 246 28.53 0.72 -12.40
N ALA A 247 27.81 1.41 -13.28
CA ALA A 247 26.43 1.06 -13.61
C ALA A 247 26.30 -0.35 -14.20
N ASP A 248 27.27 -0.79 -15.01
CA ASP A 248 27.29 -2.14 -15.58
C ASP A 248 27.54 -3.21 -14.51
N ARG A 249 28.36 -2.90 -13.49
CA ARG A 249 28.65 -3.79 -12.36
C ARG A 249 27.50 -3.97 -11.37
N CYS A 250 26.58 -3.01 -11.29
CA CYS A 250 25.38 -3.12 -10.45
C CYS A 250 24.36 -4.06 -11.10
N ALA A 251 24.44 -5.36 -10.82
CA ALA A 251 23.57 -6.37 -11.44
C ALA A 251 22.26 -6.62 -10.67
N PHE A 252 22.24 -6.34 -9.37
CA PHE A 252 21.07 -6.55 -8.50
C PHE A 252 19.77 -5.92 -9.05
N ARG A 253 18.70 -6.70 -9.00
CA ARG A 253 17.34 -6.29 -9.34
C ARG A 253 16.36 -6.60 -8.20
N LEU A 254 15.37 -5.73 -8.03
CA LEU A 254 14.36 -5.89 -6.98
C LEU A 254 13.48 -7.14 -7.15
N ASP A 255 13.35 -7.67 -8.37
CA ASP A 255 12.61 -8.92 -8.63
C ASP A 255 13.39 -10.19 -8.21
N GLU A 256 14.66 -10.06 -7.81
CA GLU A 256 15.42 -11.13 -7.17
C GLU A 256 15.00 -11.36 -5.71
N LEU A 257 14.28 -10.40 -5.10
CA LEU A 257 13.75 -10.52 -3.73
C LEU A 257 12.61 -11.55 -3.69
N ARG A 258 12.97 -12.83 -3.63
CA ARG A 258 12.02 -13.93 -3.51
C ARG A 258 11.61 -14.09 -2.06
N HIS A 259 10.33 -13.89 -1.78
CA HIS A 259 9.74 -14.12 -0.48
C HIS A 259 9.73 -15.61 -0.12
N GLN A 260 10.15 -15.93 1.11
CA GLN A 260 9.88 -17.21 1.75
C GLN A 260 9.05 -16.92 3.01
N TYR A 261 7.79 -17.34 2.98
CA TYR A 261 6.93 -17.30 4.15
C TYR A 261 7.40 -18.32 5.18
N PRO A 262 7.22 -18.08 6.50
CA PRO A 262 7.65 -19.02 7.53
C PRO A 262 7.17 -20.45 7.28
N HIS A 263 8.05 -21.42 7.55
CA HIS A 263 7.63 -22.82 7.64
C HIS A 263 6.89 -23.01 8.97
N GLU A 264 5.61 -23.39 8.91
CA GLU A 264 4.77 -23.67 10.08
C GLU A 264 4.72 -25.18 10.38
N ASP A 265 5.80 -25.89 10.01
CA ASP A 265 5.99 -27.31 10.30
C ASP A 265 6.32 -27.45 11.79
N ARG A 266 5.65 -28.37 12.50
CA ARG A 266 5.79 -28.51 13.94
C ARG A 266 5.93 -29.96 14.34
N ASP A 267 6.93 -30.27 15.15
CA ASP A 267 7.19 -31.63 15.68
C ASP A 267 7.27 -32.71 14.58
N GLY A 268 7.71 -32.34 13.37
CA GLY A 268 7.79 -33.23 12.19
C GLY A 268 6.49 -33.38 11.40
N GLU A 269 5.42 -32.68 11.77
CA GLU A 269 4.16 -32.59 11.03
C GLU A 269 4.25 -31.47 9.98
N PRO A 270 4.09 -31.76 8.68
CA PRO A 270 4.01 -30.75 7.63
C PRO A 270 2.84 -29.77 7.84
N ALA A 271 3.02 -28.51 7.47
CA ALA A 271 2.01 -27.46 7.62
C ALA A 271 0.64 -27.83 7.02
N GLN A 272 0.62 -28.49 5.87
CA GLN A 272 -0.64 -28.93 5.22
C GLN A 272 -1.37 -29.99 6.06
N ASP A 273 -0.63 -30.94 6.63
CA ASP A 273 -1.21 -32.02 7.44
C ASP A 273 -1.73 -31.48 8.77
N ARG A 274 -0.97 -30.57 9.40
CA ARG A 274 -1.38 -29.82 10.58
C ARG A 274 -2.67 -29.05 10.34
N LEU A 275 -2.76 -28.32 9.21
CA LEU A 275 -3.95 -27.57 8.84
C LEU A 275 -5.17 -28.48 8.64
N ALA A 276 -4.99 -29.62 7.98
CA ALA A 276 -6.06 -30.60 7.79
C ALA A 276 -6.55 -31.16 9.13
N ARG A 277 -5.63 -31.59 10.01
CA ARG A 277 -5.95 -32.09 11.35
C ARG A 277 -6.74 -31.07 12.18
N LEU A 278 -6.25 -29.82 12.25
CA LEU A 278 -6.94 -28.73 12.96
C LEU A 278 -8.31 -28.42 12.36
N SER A 279 -8.45 -28.49 11.04
CA SER A 279 -9.75 -28.30 10.36
C SER A 279 -10.75 -29.41 10.74
N HIS A 280 -10.29 -30.66 10.83
CA HIS A 280 -11.13 -31.78 11.29
C HIS A 280 -11.47 -31.71 12.79
N GLU A 281 -10.56 -31.22 13.62
CA GLU A 281 -10.85 -30.88 15.03
C GLU A 281 -11.92 -29.78 15.12
N GLY A 282 -11.78 -28.74 14.30
CA GLY A 282 -12.76 -27.67 14.17
C GLY A 282 -14.15 -28.15 13.75
N LEU A 283 -14.25 -29.18 12.88
CA LEU A 283 -15.54 -29.79 12.51
C LEU A 283 -16.23 -30.41 13.72
N ARG A 284 -15.49 -31.13 14.57
CA ARG A 284 -16.05 -31.73 15.80
C ARG A 284 -16.47 -30.66 16.80
N TRP A 285 -15.72 -29.56 16.88
CA TRP A 285 -16.03 -28.44 17.76
C TRP A 285 -17.27 -27.65 17.32
N ARG A 286 -17.36 -27.29 16.03
CA ARG A 286 -18.45 -26.47 15.49
C ARG A 286 -19.73 -27.25 15.21
N TYR A 287 -19.61 -28.55 14.93
CA TYR A 287 -20.73 -29.43 14.61
C TYR A 287 -20.72 -30.67 15.52
N PRO A 288 -21.06 -30.52 16.82
CA PRO A 288 -21.06 -31.64 17.76
C PRO A 288 -22.04 -32.77 17.35
N GLU A 289 -23.14 -32.43 16.68
CA GLU A 289 -24.13 -33.37 16.13
C GLU A 289 -23.74 -33.93 14.73
N GLY A 290 -22.57 -33.54 14.21
CA GLY A 290 -22.07 -33.92 12.90
C GLY A 290 -22.32 -32.85 11.81
N PRO A 291 -21.32 -32.56 10.95
CA PRO A 291 -21.46 -31.56 9.89
C PRO A 291 -22.31 -32.07 8.72
N PRO A 292 -23.08 -31.21 8.05
CA PRO A 292 -23.78 -31.57 6.82
C PRO A 292 -22.80 -32.07 5.73
N PRO A 293 -23.19 -33.04 4.86
CA PRO A 293 -22.30 -33.56 3.81
C PRO A 293 -21.73 -32.48 2.87
N LYS A 294 -22.52 -31.42 2.62
CA LYS A 294 -22.10 -30.26 1.82
C LYS A 294 -20.95 -29.47 2.46
N ILE A 295 -20.89 -29.41 3.78
CA ILE A 295 -19.81 -28.75 4.53
C ILE A 295 -18.54 -29.58 4.45
N VAL A 296 -18.62 -30.89 4.67
CA VAL A 296 -17.47 -31.80 4.54
C VAL A 296 -16.85 -31.70 3.14
N ALA A 297 -17.67 -31.80 2.09
CA ALA A 297 -17.19 -31.66 0.71
C ALA A 297 -16.53 -30.29 0.43
N ARG A 298 -16.99 -29.22 1.09
CA ARG A 298 -16.41 -27.89 0.98
C ARG A 298 -15.06 -27.80 1.67
N VAL A 299 -14.92 -28.35 2.87
CA VAL A 299 -13.64 -28.41 3.61
C VAL A 299 -12.57 -29.09 2.75
N GLU A 300 -12.89 -30.26 2.19
CA GLU A 300 -11.97 -31.01 1.32
C GLU A 300 -11.57 -30.21 0.06
N LYS A 301 -12.50 -29.47 -0.53
CA LYS A 301 -12.22 -28.60 -1.68
C LYS A 301 -11.29 -27.45 -1.30
N GLU A 302 -11.54 -26.78 -0.18
CA GLU A 302 -10.71 -25.67 0.29
C GLU A 302 -9.31 -26.15 0.67
N LEU A 303 -9.18 -27.25 1.42
CA LEU A 303 -7.88 -27.81 1.81
C LEU A 303 -7.02 -28.20 0.60
N ARG A 304 -7.62 -28.80 -0.45
CA ARG A 304 -6.90 -29.09 -1.70
C ARG A 304 -6.39 -27.82 -2.38
N LEU A 305 -7.21 -26.78 -2.48
CA LEU A 305 -6.79 -25.53 -3.11
C LEU A 305 -5.69 -24.82 -2.31
N ILE A 306 -5.79 -24.86 -0.97
CA ILE A 306 -4.76 -24.32 -0.07
C ILE A 306 -3.42 -25.05 -0.28
N ALA A 307 -3.46 -26.39 -0.42
CA ALA A 307 -2.29 -27.21 -0.70
C ALA A 307 -1.66 -26.87 -2.07
N GLU A 308 -2.49 -26.81 -3.13
CA GLU A 308 -2.04 -26.49 -4.49
C GLU A 308 -1.36 -25.10 -4.57
N MET A 309 -1.82 -24.15 -3.76
CA MET A 309 -1.29 -22.78 -3.74
C MET A 309 -0.17 -22.58 -2.70
N GLY A 310 0.10 -23.56 -1.84
CA GLY A 310 1.13 -23.46 -0.80
C GLY A 310 0.79 -22.48 0.34
N TYR A 311 -0.50 -22.24 0.62
CA TYR A 311 -0.92 -21.25 1.63
C TYR A 311 -1.15 -21.84 3.03
N ALA A 312 -0.88 -23.12 3.26
CA ALA A 312 -1.10 -23.73 4.57
C ALA A 312 -0.37 -23.02 5.73
N PRO A 313 0.92 -22.63 5.58
CA PRO A 313 1.61 -21.88 6.63
C PRO A 313 0.91 -20.55 6.96
N TYR A 314 0.41 -19.83 5.96
CA TYR A 314 -0.31 -18.58 6.19
C TYR A 314 -1.57 -18.75 7.05
N PHE A 315 -2.35 -19.80 6.81
CA PHE A 315 -3.52 -20.11 7.64
C PHE A 315 -3.14 -20.48 9.07
N LEU A 316 -2.04 -21.22 9.23
CA LEU A 316 -1.53 -21.63 10.54
C LEU A 316 -1.02 -20.45 11.35
N THR A 317 -0.25 -19.55 10.75
CA THR A 317 0.20 -18.31 11.41
C THR A 317 -0.98 -17.50 11.94
N VAL A 318 -2.03 -17.31 11.14
CA VAL A 318 -3.24 -16.60 11.60
C VAL A 318 -3.98 -17.38 12.67
N HIS A 319 -4.10 -18.70 12.53
CA HIS A 319 -4.71 -19.56 13.55
C HIS A 319 -3.98 -19.44 14.88
N ASP A 320 -2.64 -19.46 14.89
CA ASP A 320 -1.84 -19.39 16.11
C ASP A 320 -1.96 -18.02 16.80
N ILE A 321 -2.01 -16.93 16.02
CA ILE A 321 -2.31 -15.57 16.55
C ILE A 321 -3.70 -15.52 17.18
N VAL A 322 -4.71 -16.09 16.52
CA VAL A 322 -6.09 -16.15 17.02
C VAL A 322 -6.18 -17.04 18.26
N ALA A 323 -5.50 -18.19 18.27
CA ALA A 323 -5.45 -19.11 19.40
C ALA A 323 -4.81 -18.44 20.63
N PHE A 324 -3.72 -17.70 20.45
CA PHE A 324 -3.14 -16.86 21.49
C PHE A 324 -4.16 -15.84 22.03
N ALA A 325 -4.81 -15.07 21.16
CA ALA A 325 -5.80 -14.08 21.58
C ALA A 325 -6.92 -14.74 22.42
N ARG A 326 -7.46 -15.88 21.98
CA ARG A 326 -8.49 -16.63 22.71
C ARG A 326 -7.99 -17.14 24.07
N SER A 327 -6.75 -17.66 24.14
CA SER A 327 -6.14 -18.11 25.40
C SER A 327 -5.97 -17.00 26.45
N ARG A 328 -5.96 -15.74 26.00
CA ARG A 328 -5.86 -14.54 26.84
C ARG A 328 -7.20 -13.83 26.98
N GLU A 329 -8.29 -14.47 26.54
CA GLU A 329 -9.65 -13.92 26.57
C GLU A 329 -9.76 -12.58 25.82
N ILE A 330 -8.98 -12.41 24.75
CA ILE A 330 -9.05 -11.25 23.86
C ILE A 330 -10.09 -11.56 22.78
N LEU A 331 -11.14 -10.74 22.71
CA LEU A 331 -12.12 -10.85 21.63
C LEU A 331 -11.48 -10.53 20.28
N CYS A 332 -11.71 -11.41 19.31
CA CYS A 332 -11.25 -11.23 17.94
C CYS A 332 -12.30 -11.71 16.95
N GLN A 333 -12.26 -11.14 15.74
CA GLN A 333 -13.18 -11.46 14.65
C GLN A 333 -12.50 -11.27 13.30
N GLY A 334 -12.43 -12.34 12.51
CA GLY A 334 -12.00 -12.25 11.12
C GLY A 334 -13.01 -11.50 10.25
N ARG A 335 -12.51 -10.71 9.30
CA ARG A 335 -13.32 -9.91 8.37
C ARG A 335 -12.89 -10.09 6.91
N GLY A 336 -13.59 -9.40 6.00
CA GLY A 336 -13.22 -9.38 4.59
C GLY A 336 -13.47 -10.72 3.89
N SER A 337 -12.54 -11.12 3.02
CA SER A 337 -12.65 -12.36 2.24
C SER A 337 -12.52 -13.62 3.08
N ALA A 338 -11.88 -13.55 4.25
CA ALA A 338 -11.71 -14.70 5.15
C ALA A 338 -13.06 -15.30 5.61
N ALA A 339 -14.12 -14.48 5.70
CA ALA A 339 -15.48 -14.95 5.98
C ALA A 339 -16.06 -15.89 4.90
N ASN A 340 -15.41 -15.99 3.73
CA ASN A 340 -15.80 -16.91 2.66
C ASN A 340 -15.11 -18.28 2.72
N SER A 341 -14.28 -18.54 3.74
CA SER A 341 -13.62 -19.82 3.93
C SER A 341 -14.23 -20.61 5.08
N VAL A 342 -14.65 -21.85 4.80
CA VAL A 342 -15.04 -22.78 5.87
C VAL A 342 -13.84 -23.15 6.74
N VAL A 343 -12.64 -23.26 6.17
CA VAL A 343 -11.43 -23.52 6.95
C VAL A 343 -11.19 -22.40 7.97
N CYS A 344 -11.32 -21.13 7.61
CA CYS A 344 -11.22 -20.02 8.57
C CYS A 344 -12.28 -20.08 9.68
N TYR A 345 -13.51 -20.52 9.38
CA TYR A 345 -14.56 -20.72 10.40
C TYR A 345 -14.22 -21.83 11.39
N LEU A 346 -13.73 -22.97 10.88
CA LEU A 346 -13.36 -24.15 11.68
C LEU A 346 -12.15 -23.89 12.57
N LEU A 347 -11.19 -23.10 12.11
CA LEU A 347 -10.02 -22.67 12.89
C LEU A 347 -10.36 -21.59 13.94
N GLY A 348 -11.61 -21.12 13.99
CA GLY A 348 -12.02 -20.06 14.91
C GLY A 348 -11.56 -18.66 14.52
N ILE A 349 -11.04 -18.47 13.31
CA ILE A 349 -10.64 -17.16 12.77
C ILE A 349 -11.89 -16.31 12.50
N THR A 350 -12.98 -16.93 12.06
CA THR A 350 -14.27 -16.27 11.86
C THR A 350 -15.36 -16.95 12.68
N GLU A 351 -16.32 -16.18 13.19
CA GLU A 351 -17.47 -16.70 13.96
C GLU A 351 -18.76 -16.81 13.14
N VAL A 352 -18.74 -16.46 11.84
CA VAL A 352 -19.93 -16.49 10.98
C VAL A 352 -20.09 -17.88 10.34
N PRO A 353 -21.20 -18.61 10.58
CA PRO A 353 -21.41 -19.92 9.97
C PRO A 353 -21.53 -19.84 8.44
N PRO A 354 -20.90 -20.74 7.68
CA PRO A 354 -20.90 -20.74 6.21
C PRO A 354 -22.28 -20.98 5.58
N GLU A 355 -23.28 -21.39 6.35
CA GLU A 355 -24.67 -21.59 5.95
C GLU A 355 -25.48 -20.29 5.96
N SER A 356 -25.05 -19.28 6.74
CA SER A 356 -25.78 -18.02 6.92
C SER A 356 -25.74 -17.12 5.67
N ILE A 357 -24.69 -17.28 4.86
CA ILE A 357 -24.37 -16.46 3.69
C ILE A 357 -23.94 -17.33 2.50
N THR A 358 -24.15 -16.82 1.29
CA THR A 358 -23.73 -17.51 0.06
C THR A 358 -22.24 -17.22 -0.18
N LEU A 359 -21.40 -18.15 0.25
CA LEU A 359 -19.93 -18.01 0.14
C LEU A 359 -19.44 -18.31 -1.27
N ILE A 360 -18.56 -17.45 -1.79
CA ILE A 360 -17.77 -17.72 -2.99
C ILE A 360 -16.30 -17.82 -2.56
N PHE A 361 -15.83 -19.04 -2.28
CA PHE A 361 -14.45 -19.27 -1.83
C PHE A 361 -13.41 -18.79 -2.86
N GLU A 362 -13.73 -18.87 -4.14
CA GLU A 362 -12.89 -18.38 -5.23
C GLU A 362 -12.65 -16.86 -5.15
N ARG A 363 -13.46 -16.11 -4.39
CA ARG A 363 -13.22 -14.69 -4.07
C ARG A 363 -12.05 -14.52 -3.11
N PHE A 364 -11.80 -15.51 -2.26
CA PHE A 364 -10.72 -15.50 -1.29
C PHE A 364 -9.43 -16.05 -1.89
N ILE A 365 -9.44 -17.27 -2.43
CA ILE A 365 -8.26 -17.90 -3.07
C ILE A 365 -8.59 -18.28 -4.51
N SER A 366 -7.73 -17.93 -5.46
CA SER A 366 -7.90 -18.32 -6.88
C SER A 366 -6.57 -18.63 -7.53
N LYS A 367 -6.54 -19.78 -8.21
CA LYS A 367 -5.38 -20.27 -8.97
C LYS A 367 -4.99 -19.36 -10.14
N GLU A 368 -5.96 -18.71 -10.76
CA GLU A 368 -5.73 -17.83 -11.91
C GLU A 368 -5.20 -16.45 -11.52
N ARG A 369 -5.29 -16.07 -10.23
CA ARG A 369 -4.84 -14.76 -9.76
C ARG A 369 -3.36 -14.72 -9.43
N GLY A 370 -2.83 -15.77 -8.82
CA GLY A 370 -1.50 -15.73 -8.19
C GLY A 370 -1.36 -14.63 -7.11
N GLU A 371 -2.47 -14.01 -6.68
CA GLU A 371 -2.49 -12.97 -5.66
C GLU A 371 -2.52 -13.64 -4.27
N PRO A 372 -1.69 -13.19 -3.31
CA PRO A 372 -1.71 -13.71 -1.96
C PRO A 372 -3.07 -13.47 -1.27
N PRO A 373 -3.62 -14.43 -0.49
CA PRO A 373 -4.83 -14.21 0.28
C PRO A 373 -4.60 -13.17 1.39
N ASP A 374 -5.64 -12.38 1.67
CA ASP A 374 -5.65 -11.38 2.76
C ASP A 374 -6.61 -11.85 3.86
N ILE A 375 -6.05 -12.25 5.01
CA ILE A 375 -6.81 -12.59 6.22
C ILE A 375 -6.67 -11.45 7.22
N ASP A 376 -7.69 -10.60 7.27
CA ASP A 376 -7.83 -9.51 8.23
C ASP A 376 -8.49 -10.03 9.51
N VAL A 377 -7.86 -9.79 10.67
CA VAL A 377 -8.46 -10.09 11.98
C VAL A 377 -8.54 -8.82 12.82
N ASP A 378 -9.74 -8.48 13.25
CA ASP A 378 -9.98 -7.42 14.21
C ASP A 378 -9.84 -7.96 15.63
N PHE A 379 -9.06 -7.27 16.46
CA PHE A 379 -8.89 -7.54 17.88
C PHE A 379 -9.43 -6.37 18.70
N GLU A 380 -9.65 -6.58 20.00
CA GLU A 380 -9.92 -5.50 20.94
C GLU A 380 -8.89 -4.37 20.84
N HIS A 381 -9.36 -3.14 20.62
CA HIS A 381 -8.47 -1.98 20.49
C HIS A 381 -7.52 -1.80 21.67
N GLU A 382 -8.01 -1.96 22.90
CA GLU A 382 -7.21 -1.80 24.13
C GLU A 382 -6.16 -2.90 24.34
N ARG A 383 -6.39 -4.11 23.80
CA ARG A 383 -5.57 -5.30 24.06
C ARG A 383 -4.78 -5.79 22.85
N ARG A 384 -4.95 -5.13 21.71
CA ARG A 384 -4.24 -5.43 20.46
C ARG A 384 -2.72 -5.45 20.63
N GLU A 385 -2.17 -4.64 21.53
CA GLU A 385 -0.72 -4.61 21.78
C GLU A 385 -0.19 -5.95 22.28
N GLU A 386 -0.95 -6.67 23.10
CA GLU A 386 -0.56 -8.01 23.58
C GLU A 386 -0.35 -8.98 22.41
N VAL A 387 -1.20 -8.88 21.38
CA VAL A 387 -1.12 -9.71 20.16
C VAL A 387 0.09 -9.33 19.32
N ILE A 388 0.37 -8.03 19.17
CA ILE A 388 1.55 -7.55 18.44
C ILE A 388 2.84 -8.04 19.11
N GLN A 389 2.92 -7.92 20.43
CA GLN A 389 4.10 -8.37 21.17
C GLN A 389 4.27 -9.89 21.09
N HIS A 390 3.17 -10.65 21.14
CA HIS A 390 3.23 -12.10 20.92
C HIS A 390 3.87 -12.48 19.57
N ILE A 391 3.52 -11.77 18.48
CA ILE A 391 4.12 -12.00 17.16
C ILE A 391 5.62 -11.69 17.20
N TYR A 392 6.04 -10.61 17.86
CA TYR A 392 7.45 -10.29 18.01
C TYR A 392 8.21 -11.28 18.91
N ASP A 393 7.59 -11.79 19.96
CA ASP A 393 8.19 -12.79 20.84
C ASP A 393 8.35 -14.13 20.13
N HIS A 394 7.38 -14.50 19.29
CA HIS A 394 7.39 -15.76 18.56
C HIS A 394 8.37 -15.75 17.36
N TYR A 395 8.28 -14.75 16.49
CA TYR A 395 9.10 -14.69 15.26
C TYR A 395 10.38 -13.86 15.42
N GLY A 396 10.43 -12.97 16.40
CA GLY A 396 11.51 -12.01 16.58
C GLY A 396 11.36 -10.76 15.70
N ARG A 397 11.74 -9.58 16.26
CA ARG A 397 11.75 -8.28 15.55
C ARG A 397 12.66 -8.21 14.30
N HIS A 398 13.45 -9.25 14.05
CA HIS A 398 14.34 -9.38 12.90
C HIS A 398 13.72 -10.19 11.76
N ARG A 399 12.62 -10.92 12.00
CA ARG A 399 11.84 -11.67 10.99
C ARG A 399 10.43 -11.12 10.81
N ALA A 400 10.00 -10.23 11.70
CA ALA A 400 8.66 -9.68 11.67
C ALA A 400 8.68 -8.16 11.89
N GLY A 401 7.82 -7.44 11.19
CA GLY A 401 7.74 -5.98 11.24
C GLY A 401 6.42 -5.43 10.71
N LEU A 402 6.01 -4.28 11.24
CA LEU A 402 4.84 -3.55 10.75
C LEU A 402 5.15 -2.91 9.40
N THR A 403 4.18 -2.88 8.51
CA THR A 403 4.25 -2.13 7.24
C THR A 403 4.20 -0.63 7.50
N ALA A 404 4.86 0.15 6.65
CA ALA A 404 4.75 1.60 6.69
C ALA A 404 3.50 2.09 5.95
N THR A 405 3.20 3.38 6.13
CA THR A 405 2.28 4.13 5.28
C THR A 405 2.95 5.42 4.88
N VAL A 406 3.14 5.63 3.57
CA VAL A 406 3.72 6.86 3.05
C VAL A 406 2.68 7.98 3.14
N ILE A 407 2.90 8.92 4.06
CA ILE A 407 2.03 10.09 4.18
C ILE A 407 2.47 11.13 3.15
N HIS A 408 1.52 11.52 2.30
CA HIS A 408 1.73 12.50 1.25
C HIS A 408 1.16 13.87 1.63
N PHE A 409 1.71 14.95 1.05
CA PHE A 409 1.12 16.27 1.13
C PHE A 409 -0.24 16.29 0.42
N ARG A 410 -1.32 16.28 1.20
CA ARG A 410 -2.68 16.55 0.75
C ARG A 410 -2.96 18.06 0.78
N SER A 411 -3.98 18.52 0.07
CA SER A 411 -4.21 19.95 -0.20
C SER A 411 -4.24 20.84 1.04
N ARG A 412 -4.94 20.44 2.11
CA ARG A 412 -4.96 21.19 3.37
C ARG A 412 -3.56 21.31 4.02
N ALA A 413 -2.82 20.19 4.04
CA ALA A 413 -1.45 20.19 4.58
C ALA A 413 -0.51 21.01 3.69
N ALA A 414 -0.60 20.86 2.36
CA ALA A 414 0.20 21.62 1.41
C ALA A 414 -0.02 23.14 1.58
N ILE A 415 -1.28 23.59 1.65
CA ILE A 415 -1.63 25.01 1.87
C ILE A 415 -1.01 25.53 3.17
N ARG A 416 -1.21 24.80 4.28
CA ARG A 416 -0.72 25.23 5.58
C ARG A 416 0.81 25.29 5.64
N GLU A 417 1.48 24.23 5.22
CA GLU A 417 2.94 24.10 5.34
C GLU A 417 3.66 25.04 4.37
N VAL A 418 3.29 25.07 3.08
CA VAL A 418 3.88 25.98 2.11
C VAL A 418 3.51 27.43 2.42
N GLY A 419 2.25 27.69 2.77
CA GLY A 419 1.81 29.04 3.11
C GLY A 419 2.53 29.62 4.33
N LYS A 420 2.80 28.80 5.35
CA LYS A 420 3.65 29.20 6.50
C LYS A 420 5.08 29.53 6.07
N VAL A 421 5.69 28.68 5.24
CA VAL A 421 7.04 28.95 4.68
C VAL A 421 7.07 30.24 3.86
N MET A 422 6.01 30.48 3.11
CA MET A 422 5.77 31.69 2.33
C MET A 422 5.27 32.86 3.19
N GLY A 423 5.33 32.78 4.52
CA GLY A 423 5.02 33.89 5.44
C GLY A 423 3.58 34.39 5.44
N LEU A 424 2.62 33.57 4.99
CA LEU A 424 1.19 33.88 5.11
C LEU A 424 0.75 33.76 6.57
N SER A 425 -0.14 34.64 7.03
CA SER A 425 -0.65 34.63 8.40
C SER A 425 -1.54 33.41 8.69
N GLY A 426 -1.62 32.99 9.95
CA GLY A 426 -2.45 31.86 10.38
C GLY A 426 -3.92 32.00 9.96
N ASP A 427 -4.48 33.21 10.07
CA ASP A 427 -5.88 33.48 9.71
C ASP A 427 -6.15 33.29 8.22
N VAL A 428 -5.24 33.74 7.37
CA VAL A 428 -5.31 33.53 5.91
C VAL A 428 -5.27 32.05 5.58
N LEU A 429 -4.36 31.29 6.23
CA LEU A 429 -4.25 29.84 6.02
C LEU A 429 -5.49 29.08 6.48
N ALA A 430 -6.07 29.48 7.61
CA ALA A 430 -7.31 28.91 8.12
C ALA A 430 -8.48 29.13 7.14
N ARG A 431 -8.60 30.33 6.57
CA ARG A 431 -9.62 30.64 5.55
C ARG A 431 -9.42 29.83 4.26
N LEU A 432 -8.19 29.82 3.72
CA LEU A 432 -7.87 29.07 2.51
C LEU A 432 -8.08 27.56 2.65
N SER A 433 -7.77 26.99 3.82
CA SER A 433 -7.90 25.55 4.07
C SER A 433 -9.31 25.12 4.48
N GLY A 434 -10.06 25.98 5.20
CA GLY A 434 -11.40 25.72 5.70
C GLY A 434 -12.47 25.68 4.60
N GLN A 435 -12.26 26.42 3.50
CA GLN A 435 -13.15 26.43 2.35
C GLN A 435 -13.00 25.21 1.42
N ILE A 436 -12.04 24.33 1.69
CA ILE A 436 -11.87 23.09 0.95
C ILE A 436 -12.89 22.06 1.47
N TRP A 437 -14.01 21.97 0.77
CA TRP A 437 -14.99 20.90 0.88
C TRP A 437 -14.63 19.75 -0.07
N GLY A 438 -14.49 18.55 0.47
CA GLY A 438 -14.18 17.35 -0.31
C GLY A 438 -12.71 17.18 -0.72
N TRP A 439 -12.47 16.19 -1.59
CA TRP A 439 -11.15 15.68 -1.97
C TRP A 439 -10.54 16.45 -3.15
N SER A 440 -10.45 17.78 -3.05
CA SER A 440 -9.82 18.62 -4.09
C SER A 440 -8.31 18.43 -4.07
N SER A 441 -7.72 17.84 -5.11
CA SER A 441 -6.26 17.72 -5.32
C SER A 441 -5.64 18.91 -6.07
N ALA A 442 -6.41 19.97 -6.31
CA ALA A 442 -5.95 21.19 -6.98
C ALA A 442 -5.59 22.30 -5.99
N ALA A 443 -4.73 23.23 -6.43
CA ALA A 443 -4.50 24.49 -5.75
C ALA A 443 -5.81 25.30 -5.61
N PRO A 444 -5.93 26.21 -4.62
CA PRO A 444 -7.09 27.09 -4.49
C PRO A 444 -7.37 27.89 -5.78
N SER A 445 -8.64 27.99 -6.18
CA SER A 445 -9.07 28.84 -7.30
C SER A 445 -8.99 30.33 -6.95
N GLU A 446 -8.92 31.20 -7.96
CA GLU A 446 -8.82 32.66 -7.77
C GLU A 446 -9.95 33.23 -6.90
N ASP A 447 -11.19 32.76 -7.07
CA ASP A 447 -12.32 33.19 -6.25
C ASP A 447 -12.08 32.94 -4.75
N ARG A 448 -11.50 31.78 -4.41
CA ARG A 448 -11.17 31.42 -3.02
C ARG A 448 -10.03 32.27 -2.46
N VAL A 449 -9.11 32.70 -3.32
CA VAL A 449 -8.01 33.59 -2.93
C VAL A 449 -8.59 34.96 -2.54
N ARG A 450 -9.53 35.49 -3.34
CA ARG A 450 -10.24 36.74 -3.03
C ARG A 450 -11.05 36.62 -1.74
N ASP A 451 -11.79 35.52 -1.56
CA ASP A 451 -12.58 35.28 -0.34
C ASP A 451 -11.72 35.18 0.92
N ALA A 452 -10.48 34.69 0.80
CA ALA A 452 -9.51 34.67 1.89
C ALA A 452 -8.93 36.07 2.22
N GLY A 453 -9.30 37.11 1.46
CA GLY A 453 -8.79 38.48 1.59
C GLY A 453 -7.42 38.68 0.96
N LEU A 454 -7.02 37.82 0.01
CA LEU A 454 -5.77 37.94 -0.73
C LEU A 454 -6.00 38.53 -2.11
N ASP A 455 -5.03 39.31 -2.58
CA ASP A 455 -5.01 39.78 -3.96
C ASP A 455 -4.45 38.68 -4.88
N PRO A 456 -5.23 38.14 -5.84
CA PRO A 456 -4.72 37.17 -6.79
C PRO A 456 -3.72 37.76 -7.79
N ALA A 457 -3.54 39.09 -7.86
CA ALA A 457 -2.45 39.71 -8.60
C ALA A 457 -1.13 39.77 -7.79
N ASP A 458 -1.16 39.52 -6.48
CA ASP A 458 0.05 39.52 -5.66
C ASP A 458 0.99 38.37 -6.07
N ARG A 459 2.23 38.75 -6.41
CA ARG A 459 3.24 37.81 -6.92
C ARG A 459 3.61 36.72 -5.91
N ARG A 460 3.65 37.03 -4.62
CA ARG A 460 3.98 36.09 -3.54
C ARG A 460 2.84 35.11 -3.35
N VAL A 461 1.60 35.58 -3.37
CA VAL A 461 0.40 34.74 -3.31
C VAL A 461 0.36 33.78 -4.49
N MET A 462 0.53 34.28 -5.71
CA MET A 462 0.55 33.44 -6.92
C MET A 462 1.67 32.40 -6.90
N LEU A 463 2.86 32.77 -6.44
CA LEU A 463 3.96 31.84 -6.26
C LEU A 463 3.63 30.76 -5.20
N ALA A 464 3.05 31.16 -4.07
CA ALA A 464 2.65 30.22 -3.02
C ALA A 464 1.61 29.22 -3.54
N LEU A 465 0.58 29.67 -4.24
CA LEU A 465 -0.46 28.81 -4.83
C LEU A 465 0.12 27.82 -5.84
N ARG A 466 1.04 28.28 -6.69
CA ARG A 466 1.76 27.41 -7.61
C ARG A 466 2.56 26.34 -6.87
N LEU A 467 3.32 26.73 -5.84
CA LEU A 467 4.15 25.80 -5.07
C LEU A 467 3.31 24.81 -4.25
N ILE A 468 2.14 25.23 -3.77
CA ILE A 468 1.12 24.36 -3.17
C ILE A 468 0.67 23.31 -4.18
N GLY A 469 0.35 23.72 -5.42
CA GLY A 469 0.01 22.77 -6.49
C GLY A 469 1.16 21.79 -6.77
N GLU A 470 2.40 22.29 -6.82
CA GLU A 470 3.57 21.48 -7.13
C GLU A 470 3.97 20.47 -6.04
N ILE A 471 3.68 20.75 -4.76
CA ILE A 471 4.01 19.86 -3.63
C ILE A 471 2.91 18.83 -3.35
N ILE A 472 1.67 19.04 -3.80
CA ILE A 472 0.59 18.08 -3.58
C ILE A 472 0.97 16.73 -4.19
N GLY A 473 0.87 15.68 -3.37
CA GLY A 473 1.29 14.33 -3.75
C GLY A 473 2.78 14.03 -3.50
N PHE A 474 3.58 14.98 -2.99
CA PHE A 474 4.93 14.63 -2.53
C PHE A 474 4.87 13.78 -1.26
N PRO A 475 5.78 12.79 -1.09
CA PRO A 475 5.92 12.09 0.17
C PRO A 475 6.44 13.06 1.24
N ARG A 476 5.91 12.95 2.47
CA ARG A 476 6.28 13.78 3.61
C ARG A 476 7.06 12.97 4.66
N HIS A 477 6.52 11.84 5.09
CA HIS A 477 7.11 10.99 6.11
C HIS A 477 6.45 9.60 6.11
N LEU A 478 7.12 8.62 6.73
CA LEU A 478 6.56 7.29 6.98
C LEU A 478 5.76 7.30 8.29
N SER A 479 4.51 6.84 8.21
CA SER A 479 3.70 6.48 9.38
C SER A 479 3.67 4.95 9.54
N GLN A 480 3.21 4.47 10.69
CA GLN A 480 2.94 3.04 10.89
C GLN A 480 1.59 2.69 10.25
N HIS A 481 1.52 1.58 9.52
CA HIS A 481 0.25 1.04 9.09
C HIS A 481 -0.55 0.53 10.30
N VAL A 482 -1.87 0.61 10.20
CA VAL A 482 -2.77 0.35 11.34
C VAL A 482 -2.91 -1.12 11.69
N GLY A 483 -2.38 -2.05 10.89
CA GLY A 483 -2.56 -3.48 11.13
C GLY A 483 -1.58 -4.42 10.45
N GLY A 484 -1.07 -4.05 9.28
CA GLY A 484 -0.33 -4.95 8.40
C GLY A 484 1.05 -5.32 8.94
N PHE A 485 1.25 -6.60 9.20
CA PHE A 485 2.49 -7.23 9.58
C PHE A 485 3.06 -8.02 8.40
N VAL A 486 4.37 -7.93 8.19
CA VAL A 486 5.11 -8.84 7.31
C VAL A 486 5.93 -9.76 8.20
N ILE A 487 5.88 -11.06 7.88
CA ILE A 487 6.60 -12.12 8.60
C ILE A 487 7.36 -12.94 7.55
N THR A 488 8.63 -13.24 7.81
CA THR A 488 9.51 -13.97 6.90
C THR A 488 10.13 -15.20 7.56
N GLU A 489 10.43 -16.22 6.75
CA GLU A 489 11.22 -17.36 7.22
C GLU A 489 12.65 -16.95 7.55
N GLY A 490 13.32 -16.32 6.58
CA GLY A 490 14.62 -15.69 6.77
C GLY A 490 14.53 -14.38 7.54
N ARG A 491 15.65 -13.67 7.63
CA ARG A 491 15.69 -12.35 8.25
C ARG A 491 15.02 -11.31 7.36
N LEU A 492 14.06 -10.58 7.92
CA LEU A 492 13.36 -9.48 7.25
C LEU A 492 14.32 -8.29 6.97
N ASP A 493 15.30 -8.08 7.86
CA ASP A 493 16.32 -7.03 7.68
C ASP A 493 17.34 -7.32 6.56
N GLU A 494 17.27 -8.49 5.91
CA GLU A 494 18.01 -8.82 4.67
C GLU A 494 17.20 -8.53 3.40
N VAL A 495 15.91 -8.23 3.54
CA VAL A 495 14.97 -7.95 2.45
C VAL A 495 14.68 -6.44 2.39
N CYS A 496 14.36 -5.83 3.53
CA CYS A 496 14.01 -4.40 3.65
C CYS A 496 14.60 -3.80 4.93
N PRO A 497 15.04 -2.52 4.92
CA PRO A 497 15.45 -1.84 6.15
C PRO A 497 14.34 -1.81 7.20
N ILE A 498 14.71 -2.10 8.45
CA ILE A 498 13.83 -2.06 9.62
C ILE A 498 14.20 -0.88 10.52
N GLU A 499 13.22 -0.07 10.89
CA GLU A 499 13.39 1.01 11.87
C GLU A 499 12.53 0.83 13.12
N ASN A 500 12.91 1.52 14.20
CA ASN A 500 12.07 1.59 15.39
C ASN A 500 10.79 2.37 15.07
N ALA A 501 9.66 1.83 15.50
CA ALA A 501 8.40 2.57 15.51
C ALA A 501 8.41 3.62 16.64
N ALA A 502 7.41 4.51 16.64
CA ALA A 502 7.28 5.53 17.68
C ALA A 502 6.89 4.94 19.05
N MET A 503 6.23 3.78 19.05
CA MET A 503 5.92 3.03 20.27
C MET A 503 7.08 2.09 20.57
N GLU A 504 7.46 2.02 21.84
CA GLU A 504 8.51 1.14 22.33
C GLU A 504 8.19 -0.33 22.00
N GLY A 505 9.25 -1.13 21.75
CA GLY A 505 9.11 -2.54 21.42
C GLY A 505 8.64 -2.84 19.98
N ARG A 506 8.20 -1.84 19.20
CA ARG A 506 7.72 -2.05 17.83
C ARG A 506 8.78 -1.75 16.77
N THR A 507 8.69 -2.42 15.63
CA THR A 507 9.49 -2.17 14.41
C THR A 507 8.60 -1.98 13.20
N VAL A 508 9.05 -1.13 12.28
CA VAL A 508 8.37 -0.87 11.01
C VAL A 508 9.36 -1.03 9.87
N ILE A 509 8.94 -1.64 8.76
CA ILE A 509 9.68 -1.68 7.50
C ILE A 509 9.36 -0.45 6.66
N GLU A 510 10.27 -0.03 5.79
CA GLU A 510 10.10 1.21 5.02
C GLU A 510 9.10 1.11 3.86
N TRP A 511 8.62 -0.09 3.57
CA TRP A 511 7.69 -0.38 2.47
C TRP A 511 6.23 -0.24 2.91
N ASP A 512 5.43 0.36 2.03
CA ASP A 512 3.98 0.42 2.20
C ASP A 512 3.29 -0.76 1.54
N LYS A 513 1.96 -0.81 1.69
CA LYS A 513 1.14 -1.88 1.13
C LYS A 513 1.41 -2.14 -0.36
N ASP A 514 1.57 -1.09 -1.16
CA ASP A 514 1.70 -1.27 -2.61
C ASP A 514 3.05 -1.89 -2.96
N ASP A 515 4.09 -1.58 -2.18
CA ASP A 515 5.42 -2.20 -2.31
C ASP A 515 5.39 -3.69 -1.88
N ILE A 516 4.68 -4.01 -0.80
CA ILE A 516 4.48 -5.40 -0.31
C ILE A 516 3.70 -6.23 -1.34
N ASP A 517 2.60 -5.68 -1.87
CA ASP A 517 1.79 -6.34 -2.89
C ASP A 517 2.61 -6.56 -4.19
N ALA A 518 3.43 -5.58 -4.60
CA ALA A 518 4.29 -5.69 -5.79
C ALA A 518 5.38 -6.76 -5.66
N LEU A 519 5.86 -7.05 -4.45
CA LEU A 519 6.84 -8.09 -4.15
C LEU A 519 6.18 -9.46 -3.85
N GLY A 520 4.84 -9.54 -3.87
CA GLY A 520 4.11 -10.77 -3.55
C GLY A 520 4.30 -11.23 -2.09
N LEU A 521 4.59 -10.29 -1.19
CA LEU A 521 4.78 -10.57 0.23
C LEU A 521 3.43 -10.82 0.91
N LEU A 522 3.31 -11.93 1.64
CA LEU A 522 2.14 -12.19 2.47
C LEU A 522 2.17 -11.26 3.69
N LYS A 523 1.00 -10.73 4.04
CA LYS A 523 0.82 -9.89 5.22
C LYS A 523 -0.28 -10.44 6.11
N VAL A 524 -0.16 -10.18 7.41
CA VAL A 524 -1.20 -10.47 8.40
C VAL A 524 -1.68 -9.14 8.98
N ASP A 525 -2.96 -8.84 8.83
CA ASP A 525 -3.54 -7.60 9.33
C ASP A 525 -4.07 -7.80 10.76
N VAL A 526 -3.29 -7.36 11.75
CA VAL A 526 -3.67 -7.35 13.17
C VAL A 526 -4.33 -6.02 13.47
N LEU A 527 -5.66 -5.95 13.42
CA LEU A 527 -6.40 -4.68 13.45
C LEU A 527 -7.01 -4.43 14.83
N GLY A 528 -7.29 -3.18 15.15
CA GLY A 528 -7.91 -2.79 16.43
C GLY A 528 -9.31 -2.25 16.22
N LEU A 529 -10.32 -2.91 16.78
CA LEU A 529 -11.72 -2.52 16.71
C LEU A 529 -12.24 -2.14 18.10
N GLY A 530 -12.56 -0.86 18.29
CA GLY A 530 -13.05 -0.34 19.57
C GLY A 530 -14.36 -0.98 20.03
N MET A 531 -15.20 -1.43 19.09
CA MET A 531 -16.45 -2.10 19.42
C MET A 531 -16.24 -3.46 20.10
N LEU A 532 -15.18 -4.20 19.76
CA LEU A 532 -14.88 -5.46 20.46
C LEU A 532 -14.53 -5.20 21.93
N THR A 533 -13.77 -4.13 22.20
CA THR A 533 -13.51 -3.67 23.58
C THR A 533 -14.81 -3.28 24.31
N CYS A 534 -15.73 -2.58 23.62
CA CYS A 534 -17.04 -2.24 24.19
C CYS A 534 -17.85 -3.49 24.55
N ILE A 535 -17.92 -4.47 23.65
CA ILE A 535 -18.61 -5.75 23.87
C ILE A 535 -18.01 -6.51 25.05
N ARG A 536 -16.66 -6.64 25.12
CA ARG A 536 -15.99 -7.27 26.27
C ARG A 536 -16.38 -6.61 27.59
N LYS A 537 -16.33 -5.27 27.66
CA LYS A 537 -16.74 -4.53 28.88
C LYS A 537 -18.22 -4.76 29.21
N ALA A 538 -19.09 -4.81 28.21
CA ALA A 538 -20.51 -5.10 28.42
C ALA A 538 -20.74 -6.52 28.96
N PHE A 539 -20.04 -7.54 28.45
CA PHE A 539 -20.07 -8.88 29.02
C PHE A 539 -19.56 -8.92 30.46
N GLY A 540 -18.48 -8.20 30.77
CA GLY A 540 -18.00 -8.04 32.15
C GLY A 540 -19.06 -7.46 33.08
N LEU A 541 -19.72 -6.37 32.69
CA LEU A 541 -20.80 -5.77 33.48
C LEU A 541 -22.01 -6.71 33.65
N LEU A 542 -22.37 -7.48 32.63
CA LEU A 542 -23.44 -8.47 32.72
C LEU A 542 -23.06 -9.62 33.66
N GLN A 543 -21.81 -10.05 33.65
CA GLN A 543 -21.32 -11.04 34.60
C GLN A 543 -21.36 -10.48 36.03
N ASP A 544 -20.80 -9.29 36.25
CA ASP A 544 -20.66 -8.69 37.59
C ASP A 544 -22.00 -8.33 38.23
N HIS A 545 -22.96 -7.82 37.44
CA HIS A 545 -24.22 -7.30 37.96
C HIS A 545 -25.44 -8.21 37.74
N ARG A 546 -25.37 -9.16 36.80
CA ARG A 546 -26.48 -10.05 36.45
C ARG A 546 -26.13 -11.54 36.52
N GLY A 547 -24.87 -11.90 36.76
CA GLY A 547 -24.41 -13.28 36.76
C GLY A 547 -24.52 -13.96 35.40
N LEU A 548 -24.60 -13.19 34.30
CA LEU A 548 -24.78 -13.70 32.95
C LEU A 548 -23.44 -13.81 32.22
N SER A 549 -22.98 -15.04 31.96
CA SER A 549 -21.75 -15.34 31.23
C SER A 549 -22.00 -15.42 29.72
N LEU A 550 -21.97 -14.26 29.06
CA LEU A 550 -22.11 -14.15 27.60
C LEU A 550 -20.76 -14.09 26.89
N THR A 551 -20.74 -14.59 25.66
CA THR A 551 -19.63 -14.63 24.70
C THR A 551 -20.17 -14.33 23.30
N LEU A 552 -19.30 -14.01 22.35
CA LEU A 552 -19.74 -13.80 20.96
C LEU A 552 -20.47 -15.02 20.36
N ALA A 553 -20.17 -16.23 20.85
CA ALA A 553 -20.75 -17.46 20.34
C ALA A 553 -22.10 -17.83 20.96
N ASN A 554 -22.41 -17.36 22.17
CA ASN A 554 -23.63 -17.76 22.91
C ASN A 554 -24.64 -16.62 23.12
N VAL A 555 -24.35 -15.40 22.64
CA VAL A 555 -25.36 -14.33 22.61
C VAL A 555 -26.58 -14.81 21.83
N PRO A 556 -27.80 -14.68 22.38
CA PRO A 556 -29.02 -15.15 21.72
C PRO A 556 -29.18 -14.52 20.32
N PRO A 557 -29.29 -15.33 19.26
CA PRO A 557 -29.53 -14.82 17.93
C PRO A 557 -30.98 -14.35 17.78
N GLU A 558 -31.20 -13.42 16.86
CA GLU A 558 -32.54 -13.02 16.40
C GLU A 558 -33.50 -12.48 17.48
N ASP A 559 -32.98 -11.78 18.49
CA ASP A 559 -33.81 -11.15 19.54
C ASP A 559 -34.78 -10.10 18.96
N PRO A 560 -36.11 -10.29 19.08
CA PRO A 560 -37.11 -9.35 18.55
C PRO A 560 -37.00 -7.94 19.13
N SER A 561 -36.58 -7.81 20.39
CA SER A 561 -36.47 -6.51 21.06
C SER A 561 -35.41 -5.61 20.43
N VAL A 562 -34.31 -6.21 19.97
CA VAL A 562 -33.23 -5.53 19.24
C VAL A 562 -33.76 -5.03 17.89
N TYR A 563 -34.54 -5.85 17.17
CA TYR A 563 -35.13 -5.43 15.89
C TYR A 563 -36.18 -4.34 16.05
N ASP A 564 -36.97 -4.37 17.12
CA ASP A 564 -37.94 -3.31 17.41
C ASP A 564 -37.27 -2.00 17.76
N MET A 565 -36.17 -2.04 18.52
CA MET A 565 -35.31 -0.89 18.76
C MET A 565 -34.77 -0.30 17.44
N LEU A 566 -34.22 -1.15 16.57
CA LEU A 566 -33.70 -0.73 15.27
C LEU A 566 -34.79 -0.16 14.35
N CYS A 567 -36.00 -0.71 14.36
CA CYS A 567 -37.13 -0.17 13.59
C CYS A 567 -37.55 1.24 14.01
N ARG A 568 -37.28 1.63 15.27
CA ARG A 568 -37.50 2.99 15.76
C ARG A 568 -36.33 3.94 15.46
N ALA A 569 -35.29 3.47 14.77
CA ALA A 569 -34.00 4.15 14.60
C ALA A 569 -33.29 4.50 15.92
N ASP A 570 -33.49 3.69 16.95
CA ASP A 570 -32.79 3.83 18.23
C ASP A 570 -31.47 3.05 18.19
N ALA A 571 -30.56 3.49 17.33
CA ALA A 571 -29.34 2.74 17.00
C ALA A 571 -28.04 3.51 17.32
N VAL A 572 -28.12 4.57 18.13
CA VAL A 572 -26.93 5.33 18.56
C VAL A 572 -26.03 4.42 19.38
N GLY A 573 -24.76 4.29 18.99
CA GLY A 573 -23.82 3.35 19.63
C GLY A 573 -23.93 1.90 19.14
N VAL A 574 -24.84 1.59 18.20
CA VAL A 574 -24.89 0.28 17.55
C VAL A 574 -23.99 0.28 16.33
N PHE A 575 -22.96 -0.57 16.36
CA PHE A 575 -21.93 -0.62 15.34
C PHE A 575 -22.50 -0.78 13.93
N GLN A 576 -21.95 0.00 12.99
CA GLN A 576 -22.30 0.02 11.58
C GLN A 576 -23.72 0.46 11.22
N VAL A 577 -24.64 0.79 12.14
CA VAL A 577 -26.02 1.21 11.79
C VAL A 577 -26.45 2.54 12.44
N GLU A 578 -25.49 3.32 12.92
CA GLU A 578 -25.75 4.56 13.69
C GLU A 578 -25.69 5.86 12.86
N SER A 579 -25.22 5.80 11.60
CA SER A 579 -25.03 7.03 10.82
C SER A 579 -26.38 7.68 10.47
N ARG A 580 -26.40 9.00 10.24
CA ARG A 580 -27.66 9.73 9.90
C ARG A 580 -28.42 9.11 8.73
N ALA A 581 -27.70 8.62 7.71
CA ALA A 581 -28.33 7.97 6.56
C ALA A 581 -29.00 6.65 6.96
N GLN A 582 -28.36 5.88 7.83
CA GLN A 582 -28.85 4.58 8.33
C GLN A 582 -30.02 4.75 9.28
N LEU A 583 -29.93 5.69 10.24
CA LEU A 583 -31.03 6.03 11.13
C LEU A 583 -32.29 6.47 10.36
N ASN A 584 -32.13 7.19 9.25
CA ASN A 584 -33.27 7.53 8.37
C ASN A 584 -33.78 6.34 7.55
N PHE A 585 -32.93 5.36 7.29
CA PHE A 585 -33.25 4.19 6.47
C PHE A 585 -33.94 3.08 7.28
N LEU A 586 -33.51 2.84 8.52
CA LEU A 586 -33.99 1.77 9.39
C LEU A 586 -35.52 1.73 9.57
N PRO A 587 -36.24 2.85 9.85
CA PRO A 587 -37.70 2.84 10.01
C PRO A 587 -38.46 2.52 8.72
N ARG A 588 -37.83 2.77 7.57
CA ARG A 588 -38.37 2.43 6.25
C ARG A 588 -38.12 0.96 5.95
N MET A 589 -36.91 0.47 6.22
CA MET A 589 -36.58 -0.93 6.00
C MET A 589 -37.34 -1.87 6.93
N ARG A 590 -37.46 -1.52 8.22
CA ARG A 590 -38.00 -2.38 9.29
C ARG A 590 -37.31 -3.74 9.34
N PRO A 591 -36.04 -3.82 9.80
CA PRO A 591 -35.33 -5.10 9.89
C PRO A 591 -36.01 -6.06 10.89
N ARG A 592 -36.02 -7.35 10.55
CA ARG A 592 -36.65 -8.44 11.33
C ARG A 592 -35.82 -9.72 11.40
N LYS A 593 -34.69 -9.77 10.69
CA LYS A 593 -33.74 -10.88 10.68
C LYS A 593 -32.32 -10.39 10.43
N PHE A 594 -31.31 -11.17 10.78
CA PHE A 594 -29.91 -10.73 10.64
C PHE A 594 -29.55 -10.31 9.20
N TYR A 595 -30.04 -11.05 8.21
CA TYR A 595 -29.77 -10.75 6.80
C TYR A 595 -30.31 -9.39 6.35
N ASP A 596 -31.28 -8.82 7.05
CA ASP A 596 -31.74 -7.47 6.80
C ASP A 596 -30.64 -6.46 7.13
N LEU A 597 -29.89 -6.65 8.20
CA LEU A 597 -28.76 -5.78 8.55
C LEU A 597 -27.62 -5.89 7.55
N VAL A 598 -27.38 -7.10 7.01
CA VAL A 598 -26.41 -7.29 5.91
C VAL A 598 -26.82 -6.47 4.67
N CYS A 599 -28.11 -6.42 4.34
CA CYS A 599 -28.62 -5.60 3.24
C CYS A 599 -28.57 -4.09 3.55
N GLU A 600 -28.89 -3.70 4.80
CA GLU A 600 -28.84 -2.32 5.29
C GLU A 600 -27.46 -1.71 5.07
N VAL A 601 -26.42 -2.38 5.59
CA VAL A 601 -25.04 -1.89 5.53
C VAL A 601 -24.51 -1.87 4.09
N ALA A 602 -25.03 -2.74 3.22
CA ALA A 602 -24.66 -2.79 1.81
C ALA A 602 -25.31 -1.65 1.00
N ILE A 603 -26.60 -1.36 1.24
CA ILE A 603 -27.39 -0.45 0.41
C ILE A 603 -27.19 1.03 0.78
N VAL A 604 -26.91 1.34 2.05
CA VAL A 604 -26.66 2.72 2.51
C VAL A 604 -25.22 3.13 2.20
N ARG A 605 -24.88 3.14 0.90
CA ARG A 605 -23.56 3.52 0.37
C ARG A 605 -23.73 4.39 -0.88
N PRO A 606 -22.76 5.28 -1.19
CA PRO A 606 -22.87 6.19 -2.33
C PRO A 606 -23.15 5.49 -3.67
N GLY A 607 -22.55 4.32 -3.92
CA GLY A 607 -22.73 3.57 -5.16
C GLY A 607 -24.17 3.12 -5.39
N PRO A 608 -24.77 2.30 -4.51
CA PRO A 608 -26.18 1.90 -4.60
C PRO A 608 -27.17 3.08 -4.60
N ILE A 609 -26.87 4.15 -3.86
CA ILE A 609 -27.69 5.37 -3.86
C ILE A 609 -27.67 6.03 -5.25
N GLN A 610 -26.49 6.20 -5.84
CA GLN A 610 -26.34 6.77 -7.19
C GLN A 610 -26.91 5.84 -8.28
N GLY A 611 -26.80 4.52 -8.08
CA GLY A 611 -27.36 3.51 -8.96
C GLY A 611 -28.88 3.32 -8.83
N GLY A 612 -29.56 4.13 -8.00
CA GLY A 612 -31.02 4.08 -7.86
C GLY A 612 -31.56 2.81 -7.19
N MET A 613 -30.72 2.02 -6.52
CA MET A 613 -31.09 0.69 -5.98
C MET A 613 -31.96 0.76 -4.72
N VAL A 614 -31.89 1.88 -3.99
CA VAL A 614 -32.54 2.09 -2.68
C VAL A 614 -34.07 2.01 -2.76
N HIS A 615 -34.66 2.71 -3.74
CA HIS A 615 -36.11 2.83 -3.86
C HIS A 615 -36.79 1.50 -4.26
N PRO A 616 -36.33 0.79 -5.31
CA PRO A 616 -36.90 -0.52 -5.66
C PRO A 616 -36.82 -1.51 -4.50
N PHE A 617 -35.69 -1.55 -3.80
CA PHE A 617 -35.52 -2.44 -2.64
C PHE A 617 -36.55 -2.17 -1.53
N ILE A 618 -36.70 -0.90 -1.10
CA ILE A 618 -37.67 -0.54 -0.06
C ILE A 618 -39.10 -0.82 -0.53
N ASN A 619 -39.46 -0.41 -1.74
CA ASN A 619 -40.83 -0.54 -2.23
C ASN A 619 -41.25 -2.00 -2.32
N ARG A 620 -40.39 -2.86 -2.87
CA ARG A 620 -40.65 -4.30 -2.97
C ARG A 620 -40.74 -4.96 -1.61
N ARG A 621 -39.82 -4.61 -0.69
CA ARG A 621 -39.85 -5.09 0.68
C ARG A 621 -41.13 -4.69 1.43
N GLN A 622 -41.65 -3.49 1.19
CA GLN A 622 -42.89 -3.00 1.79
C GLN A 622 -44.15 -3.45 1.04
N GLY A 623 -44.03 -4.25 -0.02
CA GLY A 623 -45.14 -4.69 -0.85
C GLY A 623 -45.79 -3.58 -1.69
N ARG A 624 -45.14 -2.42 -1.84
CA ARG A 624 -45.60 -1.30 -2.68
C ARG A 624 -45.29 -1.52 -4.17
N GLU A 625 -44.34 -2.40 -4.46
CA GLU A 625 -43.95 -2.82 -5.80
C GLU A 625 -43.85 -4.36 -5.79
N LYS A 626 -44.27 -5.03 -6.86
CA LYS A 626 -44.12 -6.49 -6.97
C LYS A 626 -42.66 -6.81 -7.30
N VAL A 627 -42.13 -7.89 -6.70
CA VAL A 627 -40.83 -8.43 -7.10
C VAL A 627 -40.98 -9.01 -8.50
N GLU A 628 -40.10 -8.59 -9.40
CA GLU A 628 -40.04 -9.12 -10.77
C GLU A 628 -39.57 -10.58 -10.74
N ASP A 629 -40.28 -11.45 -11.46
CA ASP A 629 -39.90 -12.84 -11.62
C ASP A 629 -38.87 -12.97 -12.74
N LEU A 630 -37.60 -13.16 -12.35
CA LEU A 630 -36.48 -13.34 -13.27
C LEU A 630 -36.21 -14.83 -13.58
N GLY A 631 -37.13 -15.72 -13.20
CA GLY A 631 -37.02 -17.16 -13.34
C GLY A 631 -36.32 -17.83 -12.14
N PRO A 632 -36.50 -19.16 -11.95
CA PRO A 632 -36.09 -19.86 -10.73
C PRO A 632 -34.59 -19.71 -10.41
N ALA A 633 -33.73 -19.82 -11.43
CA ALA A 633 -32.28 -19.77 -11.25
C ALA A 633 -31.78 -18.38 -10.82
N MET A 634 -32.36 -17.31 -11.35
CA MET A 634 -32.02 -15.93 -10.96
C MET A 634 -32.61 -15.57 -9.61
N MET A 635 -33.81 -16.08 -9.30
CA MET A 635 -34.45 -15.87 -8.01
C MET A 635 -33.74 -16.62 -6.87
N GLU A 636 -33.00 -17.70 -7.16
CA GLU A 636 -32.07 -18.30 -6.19
C GLU A 636 -30.96 -17.33 -5.76
N VAL A 637 -30.51 -16.45 -6.67
CA VAL A 637 -29.46 -15.45 -6.43
C VAL A 637 -29.99 -14.15 -5.82
N LEU A 638 -31.09 -13.62 -6.38
CA LEU A 638 -31.59 -12.27 -6.08
C LEU A 638 -32.85 -12.26 -5.19
N GLY A 639 -33.46 -13.41 -4.91
CA GLY A 639 -34.71 -13.48 -4.16
C GLY A 639 -34.60 -12.89 -2.76
N ARG A 640 -33.46 -13.12 -2.07
CA ARG A 640 -33.20 -12.57 -0.73
C ARG A 640 -33.04 -11.03 -0.73
N THR A 641 -32.77 -10.43 -1.88
CA THR A 641 -32.62 -8.97 -2.07
C THR A 641 -33.74 -8.39 -2.93
N TYR A 642 -34.89 -9.08 -3.03
CA TYR A 642 -36.08 -8.61 -3.75
C TYR A 642 -35.80 -8.26 -5.22
N GLY A 643 -34.95 -9.04 -5.89
CA GLY A 643 -34.59 -8.83 -7.29
C GLY A 643 -33.58 -7.71 -7.52
N VAL A 644 -33.00 -7.13 -6.46
CA VAL A 644 -32.01 -6.04 -6.56
C VAL A 644 -30.60 -6.59 -6.33
N PRO A 645 -29.65 -6.47 -7.28
CA PRO A 645 -28.28 -6.93 -7.10
C PRO A 645 -27.50 -5.97 -6.20
N LEU A 646 -27.39 -6.31 -4.90
CA LEU A 646 -26.73 -5.47 -3.89
C LEU A 646 -25.27 -5.87 -3.64
N PHE A 647 -24.94 -7.15 -3.81
CA PHE A 647 -23.62 -7.68 -3.49
C PHE A 647 -22.78 -7.96 -4.74
N GLN A 648 -21.46 -7.90 -4.61
CA GLN A 648 -20.53 -8.23 -5.70
C GLN A 648 -20.65 -9.72 -6.08
N GLU A 649 -20.88 -10.58 -5.09
CA GLU A 649 -21.12 -12.00 -5.23
C GLU A 649 -22.37 -12.27 -6.08
N GLN A 650 -23.44 -11.49 -5.87
CA GLN A 650 -24.63 -11.59 -6.70
C GLN A 650 -24.34 -11.21 -8.14
N ALA A 651 -23.58 -10.13 -8.39
CA ALA A 651 -23.18 -9.76 -9.75
C ALA A 651 -22.37 -10.87 -10.45
N MET A 652 -21.47 -11.54 -9.73
CA MET A 652 -20.74 -12.70 -10.25
C MET A 652 -21.66 -13.89 -10.52
N GLN A 653 -22.56 -14.21 -9.59
CA GLN A 653 -23.52 -15.30 -9.75
C GLN A 653 -24.48 -15.07 -10.90
N ILE A 654 -24.90 -13.81 -11.14
CA ILE A 654 -25.68 -13.44 -12.33
C ILE A 654 -24.90 -13.81 -13.60
N ALA A 655 -23.60 -13.50 -13.68
CA ALA A 655 -22.79 -13.88 -14.84
C ALA A 655 -22.68 -15.40 -15.03
N VAL A 656 -22.54 -16.16 -13.94
CA VAL A 656 -22.47 -17.62 -13.98
C VAL A 656 -23.81 -18.23 -14.40
N VAL A 657 -24.90 -17.82 -13.77
CA VAL A 657 -26.24 -18.39 -13.95
C VAL A 657 -26.84 -17.95 -15.28
N ALA A 658 -26.85 -16.65 -15.56
CA ALA A 658 -27.49 -16.09 -16.76
C ALA A 658 -26.61 -16.25 -18.01
N ALA A 659 -25.30 -16.00 -17.92
CA ALA A 659 -24.41 -15.98 -19.09
C ALA A 659 -23.51 -17.21 -19.22
N GLY A 660 -23.58 -18.17 -18.28
CA GLY A 660 -22.77 -19.38 -18.30
C GLY A 660 -21.28 -19.12 -18.15
N PHE A 661 -20.90 -18.10 -17.39
CA PHE A 661 -19.49 -17.84 -17.07
C PHE A 661 -18.97 -18.91 -16.11
N SER A 662 -17.70 -19.28 -16.24
CA SER A 662 -17.02 -19.98 -15.15
C SER A 662 -16.87 -19.06 -13.92
N PRO A 663 -16.73 -19.60 -12.70
CA PRO A 663 -16.47 -18.78 -11.51
C PRO A 663 -15.25 -17.85 -11.67
N ALA A 664 -14.23 -18.29 -12.41
CA ALA A 664 -13.04 -17.51 -12.67
C ALA A 664 -13.28 -16.38 -13.69
N GLU A 665 -14.04 -16.64 -14.76
CA GLU A 665 -14.48 -15.60 -15.71
C GLU A 665 -15.31 -14.51 -15.01
N ALA A 666 -16.19 -14.91 -14.08
CA ALA A 666 -17.01 -13.97 -13.33
C ALA A 666 -16.17 -13.05 -12.41
N ASP A 667 -15.11 -13.56 -11.78
CA ASP A 667 -14.20 -12.70 -10.98
C ASP A 667 -13.36 -11.77 -11.88
N ARG A 668 -12.95 -12.23 -13.07
CA ARG A 668 -12.30 -11.35 -14.07
C ARG A 668 -13.21 -10.19 -14.47
N LEU A 669 -14.46 -10.49 -14.82
CA LEU A 669 -15.47 -9.47 -15.15
C LEU A 669 -15.64 -8.45 -14.01
N ARG A 670 -15.76 -8.91 -12.76
CA ARG A 670 -15.87 -8.03 -11.58
C ARG A 670 -14.69 -7.07 -11.48
N ARG A 671 -13.46 -7.53 -11.69
CA ARG A 671 -12.27 -6.66 -11.65
C ARG A 671 -12.26 -5.64 -12.76
N SER A 672 -12.60 -6.03 -13.99
CA SER A 672 -12.71 -5.10 -15.13
C SER A 672 -13.77 -4.02 -14.87
N LEU A 673 -14.89 -4.38 -14.24
CA LEU A 673 -15.93 -3.41 -13.81
C LEU A 673 -15.43 -2.48 -12.69
N ALA A 674 -14.55 -2.94 -11.81
CA ALA A 674 -13.95 -2.08 -10.78
C ALA A 674 -12.85 -1.15 -11.33
N THR A 675 -12.15 -1.57 -12.38
CA THR A 675 -11.12 -0.79 -13.10
C THR A 675 -11.69 0.04 -14.26
N PHE A 676 -13.00 0.28 -14.27
CA PHE A 676 -13.81 0.98 -15.30
C PHE A 676 -13.18 2.23 -15.96
N LYS A 677 -12.20 2.88 -15.34
CA LYS A 677 -11.49 4.03 -15.90
C LYS A 677 -10.13 3.73 -16.57
N ARG A 678 -9.66 2.48 -16.56
CA ARG A 678 -8.29 2.10 -16.94
C ARG A 678 -8.17 1.22 -18.19
N MET A 679 -9.12 0.31 -18.46
CA MET A 679 -8.90 -0.75 -19.45
C MET A 679 -10.03 -0.86 -20.47
N GLY A 680 -9.68 -0.90 -21.76
CA GLY A 680 -10.59 -1.15 -22.89
C GLY A 680 -11.16 -2.59 -22.96
N ALA A 681 -10.93 -3.42 -21.94
CA ALA A 681 -11.27 -4.84 -21.89
C ALA A 681 -12.79 -5.15 -21.71
N ILE A 682 -13.63 -4.15 -21.42
CA ILE A 682 -15.07 -4.37 -21.15
C ILE A 682 -15.83 -4.83 -22.39
N GLY A 683 -15.40 -4.44 -23.59
CA GLY A 683 -16.05 -4.81 -24.85
C GLY A 683 -16.14 -6.32 -25.05
N ALA A 684 -15.02 -7.02 -24.85
CA ALA A 684 -14.96 -8.48 -25.00
C ALA A 684 -15.87 -9.21 -23.99
N PHE A 685 -15.89 -8.75 -22.73
CA PHE A 685 -16.77 -9.33 -21.72
C PHE A 685 -18.25 -9.08 -21.99
N ARG A 686 -18.61 -7.92 -22.56
CA ARG A 686 -20.00 -7.61 -22.94
C ARG A 686 -20.52 -8.59 -23.98
N ASP A 687 -19.74 -8.84 -25.03
CA ASP A 687 -20.17 -9.73 -26.11
C ASP A 687 -20.29 -11.18 -25.63
N ARG A 688 -19.33 -11.64 -24.81
CA ARG A 688 -19.39 -12.96 -24.15
C ARG A 688 -20.58 -13.10 -23.20
N PHE A 689 -20.93 -12.03 -22.48
CA PHE A 689 -22.05 -11.99 -21.55
C PHE A 689 -23.39 -12.07 -22.28
N ILE A 690 -23.60 -11.22 -23.28
CA ILE A 690 -24.85 -11.20 -24.09
C ILE A 690 -25.03 -12.52 -24.83
N SER A 691 -23.99 -13.03 -25.50
CA SER A 691 -24.05 -14.30 -26.23
C SER A 691 -24.38 -15.47 -25.30
N GLY A 692 -23.81 -15.45 -24.09
CA GLY A 692 -24.09 -16.44 -23.06
C GLY A 692 -25.53 -16.43 -22.57
N MET A 693 -26.10 -15.23 -22.37
CA MET A 693 -27.52 -15.07 -22.02
C MET A 693 -28.41 -15.57 -23.15
N LEU A 694 -28.22 -15.08 -24.37
CA LEU A 694 -29.01 -15.50 -25.54
C LEU A 694 -29.00 -17.03 -25.76
N ALA A 695 -27.87 -17.69 -25.50
CA ALA A 695 -27.76 -19.15 -25.61
C ALA A 695 -28.55 -19.91 -24.52
N ARG A 696 -28.90 -19.25 -23.42
CA ARG A 696 -29.57 -19.82 -22.24
C ARG A 696 -31.03 -19.40 -22.10
N GLY A 697 -31.52 -18.54 -22.99
CA GLY A 697 -32.89 -18.00 -22.99
C GLY A 697 -32.98 -16.67 -22.24
#